data_AF-U2WKV8-F1
#
_entry.id   AF-U2WKV8-F1
#
_cell.length_a   1.000
_cell.length_b   1.000
_cell.length_c   1.000
_cell.angle_alpha   90.00
_cell.angle_beta   90.00
_cell.angle_gamma   90.00
#
_symmetry.space_group_name_H-M   'P 1'
#
loop_
_entity.id
_entity.type
_entity.pdbx_description
1 polymer ?
#
loop_
_entity_poly.entity_id
_entity_poly.type
_entity_poly.pdbx_seq_one_letter_code
_entity_poly.pdbx_strand_id
1 'polypeptide(L)'
;MAIKYLDAKRLKLVFIGGGKWVTKHEDLLNELNVYPVPDGDTGSNMSMTLNSMINDLEEKTDDKIKMPQLVEVVEEAVLMGARGNSGTILSQVITGFLKGIGDKVKLLPKDVAEALLSAKETAYSAVSEPIEGTILTVIRKISEKATECADKFEDLVEFLREIVKAGEQAVEETPELLPKLKEAGVVDAGGKGLFFFFEGFYKVTTELNLLVELQKAQVKENEFDKTIANIDHDPESIHFQYCTEYIILNGDFDTEEYKKRVLELGDSAVFAQTSKKFKTHIHTNHPGKAMEIALEYGPLEKMKIENMKLQHDNLQIFSERDEAKIFVNPKIDKTKSAFVILADSENLKDEFLKIGADVVILGGQSKNPSVQEILNAIDKTEKENVYVLPNNKNVITTAKMAAEKSQKTVMVLDTKTMLDGYYFLKHKENDIDEVKEAAARNYSVEITKAVRDTKVEELTIAKNDFIGLVNGKIKYAKKSLKDITDAILADLVTKNTITAIIVSGNEKDENSQKNIEEKLSGIKTSIIDGNQENYYYYLYIENKDPNMPEIAILTDSVSDLTYEDIEGLPIKIVPLKIDINGELYRDGIEITKPEFWHEMLDNDATIKTSQPSPQDFLNAYNKLFEKGYKKIISIHPSSKLSGTIQAAKVGRSLTNRENDIELIDSMGASLLQGFLVLGAAGKSVRGESFTEIINWVNNFRTKGKLLMIIPDLKYLEKGGRIGKASSTIAGALNMKPILTVNQGEVTVEKKVLGERNAQKYIEKYIERESKKQSIVLMTGWGGTPTELENVVRIYSEVENNPKINSLILNREIGAVIGAHAGPVYGVFIFPRLS
;
A
#
# COMPACT_ATOMS: atom_id res chain seq x y z
N MET A 1 -49.50 -2.36 -27.04
CA MET A 1 -48.93 -3.38 -27.93
C MET A 1 -47.97 -4.21 -27.11
N ALA A 2 -48.08 -5.53 -27.13
CA ALA A 2 -47.13 -6.42 -26.45
C ALA A 2 -45.71 -6.18 -26.98
N ILE A 3 -44.75 -5.94 -26.10
CA ILE A 3 -43.33 -5.80 -26.48
C ILE A 3 -42.78 -7.23 -26.53
N LYS A 4 -42.49 -7.75 -27.73
CA LYS A 4 -42.05 -9.15 -27.90
C LYS A 4 -40.52 -9.35 -27.79
N TYR A 5 -39.74 -8.28 -27.95
CA TYR A 5 -38.27 -8.36 -27.96
C TYR A 5 -37.60 -7.05 -27.56
N LEU A 6 -36.36 -7.13 -27.07
CA LEU A 6 -35.44 -5.98 -26.94
C LEU A 6 -34.54 -5.89 -28.19
N ASP A 7 -34.67 -4.80 -28.93
CA ASP A 7 -33.65 -4.37 -29.89
C ASP A 7 -32.73 -3.34 -29.21
N ALA A 8 -31.68 -2.89 -29.90
CA ALA A 8 -30.73 -1.92 -29.35
C ALA A 8 -31.42 -0.65 -28.81
N LYS A 9 -32.43 -0.12 -29.52
CA LYS A 9 -33.16 1.07 -29.08
C LYS A 9 -33.92 0.81 -27.76
N ARG A 10 -34.65 -0.31 -27.66
CA ARG A 10 -35.37 -0.66 -26.42
C ARG A 10 -34.41 -0.99 -25.28
N LEU A 11 -33.31 -1.68 -25.57
CA LEU A 11 -32.29 -2.04 -24.58
C LEU A 11 -31.63 -0.78 -23.99
N LYS A 12 -31.30 0.21 -24.81
CA LYS A 12 -30.86 1.55 -24.37
C LYS A 12 -31.86 2.18 -23.39
N LEU A 13 -33.14 2.19 -23.71
CA LEU A 13 -34.17 2.82 -22.87
C LEU A 13 -34.35 2.11 -21.52
N VAL A 14 -34.34 0.77 -21.50
CA VAL A 14 -34.45 0.04 -20.23
C VAL A 14 -33.20 0.22 -19.37
N PHE A 15 -32.00 0.26 -19.96
CA PHE A 15 -30.77 0.58 -19.20
C PHE A 15 -30.82 1.96 -18.56
N ILE A 16 -31.22 3.00 -19.33
CA ILE A 16 -31.34 4.37 -18.81
C ILE A 16 -32.37 4.43 -17.67
N GLY A 17 -33.55 3.83 -17.85
CA GLY A 17 -34.58 3.90 -16.81
C GLY A 17 -34.29 3.02 -15.60
N GLY A 18 -33.64 1.87 -15.78
CA GLY A 18 -33.08 1.07 -14.67
C GLY A 18 -32.08 1.88 -13.85
N GLY A 19 -31.13 2.54 -14.52
CA GLY A 19 -30.15 3.40 -13.89
C GLY A 19 -30.79 4.55 -13.10
N LYS A 20 -31.67 5.33 -13.74
CA LYS A 20 -32.38 6.45 -13.10
C LYS A 20 -33.27 6.00 -11.93
N TRP A 21 -33.81 4.78 -11.99
CA TRP A 21 -34.58 4.22 -10.89
C TRP A 21 -33.73 3.88 -9.67
N VAL A 22 -32.50 3.39 -9.86
CA VAL A 22 -31.54 3.19 -8.77
C VAL A 22 -31.12 4.53 -8.17
N THR A 23 -30.77 5.52 -8.99
CA THR A 23 -30.40 6.88 -8.54
C THR A 23 -31.49 7.51 -7.67
N LYS A 24 -32.76 7.35 -8.07
CA LYS A 24 -33.91 7.82 -7.28
C LYS A 24 -33.99 7.22 -5.87
N HIS A 25 -33.44 6.03 -5.65
CA HIS A 25 -33.46 5.32 -4.38
C HIS A 25 -32.08 5.29 -3.69
N GLU A 26 -31.15 6.15 -4.12
CA GLU A 26 -29.79 6.21 -3.57
C GLU A 26 -29.77 6.30 -2.03
N ASP A 27 -30.50 7.25 -1.46
CA ASP A 27 -30.55 7.47 -0.01
C ASP A 27 -31.06 6.24 0.75
N LEU A 28 -32.11 5.59 0.23
CA LEU A 28 -32.64 4.36 0.80
C LEU A 28 -31.60 3.24 0.79
N LEU A 29 -30.85 3.09 -0.30
CA LEU A 29 -29.79 2.08 -0.41
C LEU A 29 -28.63 2.37 0.56
N ASN A 30 -28.27 3.64 0.76
CA ASN A 30 -27.29 4.07 1.76
C ASN A 30 -27.77 3.78 3.19
N GLU A 31 -29.06 4.01 3.48
CA GLU A 31 -29.68 3.71 4.77
C GLU A 31 -29.70 2.20 5.08
N LEU A 32 -29.87 1.34 4.08
CA LEU A 32 -29.87 -0.13 4.25
C LEU A 32 -28.50 -0.72 4.61
N ASN A 33 -27.40 0.01 4.44
CA ASN A 33 -26.06 -0.51 4.74
C ASN A 33 -25.88 -0.86 6.23
N VAL A 34 -25.66 -2.12 6.59
CA VAL A 34 -25.60 -2.56 7.99
C VAL A 34 -24.32 -2.21 8.74
N TYR A 35 -23.30 -1.67 8.07
CA TYR A 35 -22.06 -1.28 8.75
C TYR A 35 -22.28 -0.01 9.60
N PRO A 36 -21.80 0.02 10.87
CA PRO A 36 -22.04 1.16 11.76
C PRO A 36 -21.12 2.36 11.50
N VAL A 37 -20.21 2.27 10.53
CA VAL A 37 -19.31 3.36 10.15
C VAL A 37 -20.06 4.39 9.29
N PRO A 38 -19.61 5.66 9.25
CA PRO A 38 -20.25 6.72 8.47
C PRO A 38 -20.16 6.55 6.94
N ASP A 39 -19.51 5.49 6.45
CA ASP A 39 -19.25 5.23 5.03
C ASP A 39 -20.44 4.54 4.32
N GLY A 40 -21.67 4.95 4.63
CA GLY A 40 -22.89 4.41 4.04
C GLY A 40 -23.02 4.72 2.54
N ASP A 41 -22.20 4.09 1.70
CA ASP A 41 -21.92 4.50 0.33
C ASP A 41 -22.43 3.53 -0.74
N THR A 42 -23.22 2.52 -0.36
CA THR A 42 -23.67 1.47 -1.29
C THR A 42 -24.54 2.02 -2.41
N GLY A 43 -25.53 2.85 -2.07
CA GLY A 43 -26.37 3.55 -3.02
C GLY A 43 -25.57 4.50 -3.90
N SER A 44 -24.68 5.30 -3.31
CA SER A 44 -23.87 6.28 -4.04
C SER A 44 -22.92 5.61 -5.04
N ASN A 45 -22.22 4.54 -4.63
CA ASN A 45 -21.34 3.76 -5.50
C ASN A 45 -22.10 3.17 -6.70
N MET A 46 -23.26 2.56 -6.47
CA MET A 46 -24.10 1.99 -7.54
C MET A 46 -24.65 3.09 -8.46
N SER A 47 -25.15 4.19 -7.89
CA SER A 47 -25.73 5.30 -8.66
C SER A 47 -24.68 5.99 -9.53
N MET A 48 -23.48 6.25 -9.00
CA MET A 48 -22.36 6.79 -9.79
C MET A 48 -21.96 5.86 -10.94
N THR A 49 -21.89 4.54 -10.68
CA THR A 49 -21.55 3.54 -11.71
C THR A 49 -22.60 3.54 -12.84
N LEU A 50 -23.89 3.61 -12.49
CA LEU A 50 -24.99 3.66 -13.46
C LEU A 50 -25.11 5.02 -14.15
N ASN A 51 -24.76 6.12 -13.49
CA ASN A 51 -24.76 7.45 -14.08
C ASN A 51 -23.68 7.56 -15.17
N SER A 52 -22.50 6.96 -14.99
CA SER A 52 -21.49 6.85 -16.07
C SER A 52 -22.07 6.16 -17.31
N MET A 53 -22.82 5.06 -17.12
CA MET A 53 -23.52 4.38 -18.22
C MET A 53 -24.61 5.25 -18.86
N ILE A 54 -25.43 5.94 -18.06
CA ILE A 54 -26.50 6.82 -18.57
C ILE A 54 -25.90 7.94 -19.41
N ASN A 55 -24.87 8.62 -18.92
CA ASN A 55 -24.22 9.73 -19.60
C ASN A 55 -23.65 9.27 -20.96
N ASP A 56 -22.89 8.17 -20.98
CA ASP A 56 -22.34 7.62 -22.22
C ASP A 56 -23.42 7.17 -23.20
N LEU A 57 -24.52 6.57 -22.70
CA LEU A 57 -25.65 6.21 -23.54
C LEU A 57 -26.37 7.44 -24.11
N GLU A 58 -26.48 8.53 -23.35
CA GLU A 58 -27.14 9.77 -23.81
C GLU A 58 -26.24 10.55 -24.78
N GLU A 59 -24.92 10.58 -24.57
CA GLU A 59 -23.96 11.36 -25.35
C GLU A 59 -23.41 10.63 -26.59
N LYS A 60 -23.07 9.34 -26.45
CA LYS A 60 -22.34 8.58 -27.50
C LYS A 60 -23.26 7.76 -28.40
N THR A 61 -24.57 7.75 -28.16
CA THR A 61 -25.51 6.90 -28.92
C THR A 61 -26.76 7.63 -29.39
N ASP A 62 -27.29 7.21 -30.53
CA ASP A 62 -28.53 7.74 -31.10
C ASP A 62 -29.63 6.67 -31.24
N ASP A 63 -30.77 7.05 -31.82
CA ASP A 63 -31.90 6.16 -32.08
C ASP A 63 -31.64 5.08 -33.14
N LYS A 64 -30.51 5.16 -33.86
CA LYS A 64 -30.09 4.26 -34.95
C LYS A 64 -28.96 3.33 -34.54
N ILE A 65 -28.53 3.36 -33.27
CA ILE A 65 -27.45 2.50 -32.77
C ILE A 65 -27.74 1.01 -32.99
N LYS A 66 -26.69 0.26 -33.34
CA LYS A 66 -26.74 -1.20 -33.52
C LYS A 66 -26.35 -1.92 -32.24
N MET A 67 -26.83 -3.15 -32.06
CA MET A 67 -26.59 -3.92 -30.83
C MET A 67 -25.10 -4.03 -30.46
N PRO A 68 -24.17 -4.37 -31.38
CA PRO A 68 -22.75 -4.48 -31.01
C PRO A 68 -22.15 -3.17 -30.49
N GLN A 69 -22.51 -2.04 -31.11
CA GLN A 69 -22.06 -0.72 -30.68
C GLN A 69 -22.65 -0.33 -29.32
N LEU A 70 -23.92 -0.67 -29.08
CA LEU A 70 -24.56 -0.44 -27.78
C LEU A 70 -23.88 -1.26 -26.69
N VAL A 71 -23.59 -2.54 -26.96
CA VAL A 71 -22.88 -3.43 -26.02
C VAL A 71 -21.52 -2.84 -25.66
N GLU A 72 -20.73 -2.43 -26.65
CA GLU A 72 -19.41 -1.82 -26.44
C GLU A 72 -19.49 -0.55 -25.58
N VAL A 73 -20.40 0.37 -25.90
CA VAL A 73 -20.58 1.61 -25.13
C VAL A 73 -21.01 1.33 -23.69
N VAL A 74 -21.97 0.43 -23.47
CA VAL A 74 -22.44 0.10 -22.11
C VAL A 74 -21.34 -0.60 -21.32
N GLU A 75 -20.67 -1.59 -21.92
CA GLU A 75 -19.59 -2.34 -21.26
C GLU A 75 -18.44 -1.43 -20.86
N GLU A 76 -17.98 -0.55 -21.74
CA GLU A 76 -16.93 0.42 -21.43
C GLU A 76 -17.38 1.37 -20.29
N ALA A 77 -18.59 1.93 -20.39
CA ALA A 77 -19.07 2.90 -19.43
C ALA A 77 -19.25 2.33 -18.01
N VAL A 78 -19.84 1.14 -17.86
CA VAL A 78 -20.03 0.52 -16.54
C VAL A 78 -18.72 0.04 -15.93
N LEU A 79 -17.76 -0.43 -16.75
CA LEU A 79 -16.45 -0.86 -16.27
C LEU A 79 -15.61 0.34 -15.81
N MET A 80 -15.54 1.40 -16.63
CA MET A 80 -14.76 2.59 -16.31
C MET A 80 -15.38 3.40 -15.16
N GLY A 81 -16.70 3.43 -15.07
CA GLY A 81 -17.46 4.10 -14.01
C GLY A 81 -17.59 3.30 -12.72
N ALA A 82 -17.15 2.03 -12.68
CA ALA A 82 -17.30 1.17 -11.51
C ALA A 82 -16.60 1.77 -10.28
N ARG A 83 -17.36 1.91 -9.19
CA ARG A 83 -16.91 2.43 -7.89
C ARG A 83 -17.31 1.51 -6.76
N GLY A 84 -16.40 1.30 -5.81
CA GLY A 84 -16.63 0.49 -4.61
C GLY A 84 -17.01 -0.98 -4.91
N ASN A 85 -17.32 -1.75 -3.87
CA ASN A 85 -17.67 -3.16 -4.04
C ASN A 85 -19.02 -3.35 -4.76
N SER A 86 -20.06 -2.62 -4.35
CA SER A 86 -21.40 -2.77 -4.90
C SER A 86 -21.50 -2.32 -6.35
N GLY A 87 -20.87 -1.19 -6.71
CA GLY A 87 -20.80 -0.71 -8.09
C GLY A 87 -19.95 -1.63 -8.98
N THR A 88 -18.86 -2.18 -8.46
CA THR A 88 -18.03 -3.14 -9.20
C THR A 88 -18.76 -4.46 -9.45
N ILE A 89 -19.47 -5.03 -8.49
CA ILE A 89 -20.25 -6.26 -8.75
C ILE A 89 -21.39 -5.98 -9.73
N LEU A 90 -22.06 -4.84 -9.60
CA LEU A 90 -23.10 -4.41 -10.54
C LEU A 90 -22.55 -4.28 -11.97
N SER A 91 -21.36 -3.69 -12.15
CA SER A 91 -20.73 -3.60 -13.48
C SER A 91 -20.45 -4.99 -14.05
N GLN A 92 -20.01 -5.95 -13.25
CA GLN A 92 -19.81 -7.34 -13.69
C GLN A 92 -21.11 -8.07 -14.03
N VAL A 93 -22.21 -7.80 -13.31
CA VAL A 93 -23.54 -8.30 -13.67
C VAL A 93 -23.95 -7.78 -15.05
N ILE A 94 -23.79 -6.48 -15.30
CA ILE A 94 -24.13 -5.86 -16.59
C ILE A 94 -23.20 -6.40 -17.69
N THR A 95 -21.89 -6.43 -17.47
CA THR A 95 -20.92 -7.00 -18.43
C THR A 95 -21.24 -8.46 -18.77
N GLY A 96 -21.56 -9.29 -17.79
CA GLY A 96 -21.96 -10.68 -18.05
C GLY A 96 -23.28 -10.77 -18.82
N PHE A 97 -24.25 -9.91 -18.52
CA PHE A 97 -25.48 -9.81 -19.31
C PHE A 97 -25.18 -9.48 -20.77
N LEU A 98 -24.34 -8.46 -21.02
CA LEU A 98 -23.93 -8.06 -22.37
C LEU A 98 -23.17 -9.16 -23.11
N LYS A 99 -22.28 -9.90 -22.43
CA LYS A 99 -21.59 -11.06 -23.02
C LYS A 99 -22.56 -12.14 -23.49
N GLY A 100 -23.61 -12.41 -22.72
CA GLY A 100 -24.63 -13.39 -23.10
C GLY A 100 -25.56 -12.95 -24.24
N ILE A 101 -25.57 -11.67 -24.64
CA ILE A 101 -26.27 -11.19 -25.84
C ILE A 101 -25.60 -11.75 -27.11
N GLY A 102 -24.25 -11.77 -27.15
CA GLY A 102 -23.48 -12.14 -28.34
C GLY A 102 -23.81 -11.28 -29.57
N ASP A 103 -23.90 -11.90 -30.74
CA ASP A 103 -24.17 -11.21 -32.02
C ASP A 103 -25.68 -10.96 -32.29
N LYS A 104 -26.55 -11.20 -31.30
CA LYS A 104 -28.00 -11.12 -31.47
C LYS A 104 -28.45 -9.67 -31.63
N VAL A 105 -29.27 -9.40 -32.65
CA VAL A 105 -29.83 -8.05 -32.90
C VAL A 105 -31.18 -7.80 -32.22
N LYS A 106 -31.86 -8.87 -31.80
CA LYS A 106 -33.14 -8.84 -31.09
C LYS A 106 -33.12 -9.94 -30.03
N LEU A 107 -33.52 -9.60 -28.82
CA LEU A 107 -33.56 -10.50 -27.68
C LEU A 107 -35.01 -10.86 -27.36
N LEU A 108 -35.35 -12.13 -27.53
CA LEU A 108 -36.57 -12.74 -27.02
C LEU A 108 -36.38 -13.13 -25.55
N PRO A 109 -37.46 -13.49 -24.82
CA PRO A 109 -37.35 -13.94 -23.42
C PRO A 109 -36.28 -15.02 -23.16
N LYS A 110 -36.10 -15.97 -24.09
CA LYS A 110 -35.02 -16.99 -23.99
C LYS A 110 -33.63 -16.38 -24.07
N ASP A 111 -33.41 -15.43 -24.96
CA ASP A 111 -32.12 -14.75 -25.11
C ASP A 111 -31.80 -13.90 -23.87
N VAL A 112 -32.82 -13.27 -23.28
CA VAL A 112 -32.66 -12.52 -22.01
C VAL A 112 -32.34 -13.47 -20.86
N ALA A 113 -32.94 -14.66 -20.81
CA ALA A 113 -32.61 -15.67 -19.80
C ALA A 113 -31.17 -16.19 -19.93
N GLU A 114 -30.71 -16.46 -21.16
CA GLU A 114 -29.31 -16.81 -21.44
C GLU A 114 -28.34 -15.70 -21.01
N ALA A 115 -28.68 -14.44 -21.31
CA ALA A 115 -27.91 -13.29 -20.87
C ALA A 115 -27.84 -13.18 -19.33
N LEU A 116 -28.95 -13.41 -18.62
CA LEU A 116 -28.98 -13.40 -17.15
C LEU A 116 -28.19 -14.57 -16.54
N LEU A 117 -28.13 -15.72 -17.19
CA LEU A 117 -27.26 -16.82 -16.78
C LEU A 117 -25.78 -16.41 -16.87
N SER A 118 -25.37 -15.80 -17.98
CA SER A 118 -24.01 -15.29 -18.14
C SER A 118 -23.68 -14.16 -17.14
N ALA A 119 -24.66 -13.29 -16.84
CA ALA A 119 -24.55 -12.27 -15.79
C ALA A 119 -24.25 -12.88 -14.41
N LYS A 120 -24.99 -13.93 -14.03
CA LYS A 120 -24.76 -14.67 -12.79
C LYS A 120 -23.37 -15.30 -12.77
N GLU A 121 -22.94 -15.99 -13.83
CA GLU A 121 -21.63 -16.64 -13.88
C GLU A 121 -20.48 -15.64 -13.79
N THR A 122 -20.59 -14.51 -14.49
CA THR A 122 -19.58 -13.43 -14.48
C THR A 122 -19.48 -12.79 -13.10
N ALA A 123 -20.62 -12.45 -12.47
CA ALA A 123 -20.63 -11.83 -11.15
C ALA A 123 -20.04 -12.73 -10.06
N TYR A 124 -20.34 -14.04 -10.07
CA TYR A 124 -19.76 -14.98 -9.11
C TYR A 124 -18.26 -15.18 -9.33
N SER A 125 -17.80 -15.15 -10.59
CA SER A 125 -16.37 -15.33 -10.91
C SER A 125 -15.53 -14.10 -10.57
N ALA A 126 -16.13 -12.91 -10.53
CA ALA A 126 -15.45 -11.66 -10.23
C ALA A 126 -15.16 -11.45 -8.72
N VAL A 127 -15.76 -12.27 -7.84
CA VAL A 127 -15.58 -12.17 -6.39
C VAL A 127 -14.80 -13.38 -5.90
N SER A 128 -13.66 -13.16 -5.25
CA SER A 128 -12.79 -14.26 -4.77
C SER A 128 -13.48 -15.14 -3.72
N GLU A 129 -14.33 -14.55 -2.88
CA GLU A 129 -15.11 -15.23 -1.86
C GLU A 129 -16.60 -14.85 -2.00
N PRO A 130 -17.38 -15.54 -2.84
CA PRO A 130 -18.79 -15.21 -3.06
C PRO A 130 -19.64 -15.52 -1.82
N ILE A 131 -20.49 -14.58 -1.42
CA ILE A 131 -21.32 -14.66 -0.22
C ILE A 131 -22.81 -14.65 -0.61
N GLU A 132 -23.55 -15.69 -0.24
CA GLU A 132 -25.01 -15.72 -0.37
C GLU A 132 -25.69 -14.80 0.65
N GLY A 133 -26.90 -14.33 0.33
CA GLY A 133 -27.62 -13.25 1.00
C GLY A 133 -27.18 -11.85 0.56
N THR A 134 -26.42 -11.73 -0.51
CA THR A 134 -25.99 -10.45 -1.11
C THR A 134 -26.61 -10.25 -2.51
N ILE A 135 -26.18 -9.19 -3.23
CA ILE A 135 -26.43 -8.98 -4.67
C ILE A 135 -26.25 -10.25 -5.52
N LEU A 136 -25.32 -11.15 -5.16
CA LEU A 136 -25.08 -12.42 -5.86
C LEU A 136 -26.29 -13.36 -5.80
N THR A 137 -26.96 -13.45 -4.66
CA THR A 137 -28.18 -14.25 -4.51
C THR A 137 -29.30 -13.71 -5.37
N VAL A 138 -29.45 -12.38 -5.44
CA VAL A 138 -30.50 -11.74 -6.23
C VAL A 138 -30.31 -12.02 -7.72
N ILE A 139 -29.11 -11.84 -8.27
CA ILE A 139 -28.86 -12.17 -9.69
C ILE A 139 -29.04 -13.66 -9.97
N ARG A 140 -28.65 -14.54 -9.03
CA ARG A 140 -28.85 -15.99 -9.17
C ARG A 140 -30.32 -16.36 -9.23
N LYS A 141 -31.14 -15.88 -8.29
CA LYS A 141 -32.59 -16.15 -8.25
C LYS A 141 -33.31 -15.58 -9.47
N ILE A 142 -32.94 -14.39 -9.92
CA ILE A 142 -33.44 -13.79 -11.16
C ILE A 142 -33.09 -14.68 -12.37
N SER A 143 -31.84 -15.13 -12.48
CA SER A 143 -31.39 -16.00 -13.57
C SER A 143 -32.07 -17.38 -13.57
N GLU A 144 -32.20 -18.02 -12.41
CA GLU A 144 -32.93 -19.28 -12.23
C GLU A 144 -34.39 -19.12 -12.68
N LYS A 145 -35.06 -18.05 -12.24
CA LYS A 145 -36.45 -17.79 -12.62
C LYS A 145 -36.59 -17.52 -14.12
N ALA A 146 -35.71 -16.68 -14.67
CA ALA A 146 -35.68 -16.37 -16.10
C ALA A 146 -35.57 -17.65 -16.93
N THR A 147 -34.69 -18.56 -16.55
CA THR A 147 -34.49 -19.85 -17.24
C THR A 147 -35.72 -20.76 -17.12
N GLU A 148 -36.35 -20.82 -15.94
CA GLU A 148 -37.53 -21.64 -15.66
C GLU A 148 -38.77 -21.20 -16.44
N CYS A 149 -38.91 -19.91 -16.74
CA CYS A 149 -40.11 -19.36 -17.35
C CYS A 149 -39.95 -18.81 -18.78
N ALA A 150 -38.73 -18.71 -19.32
CA ALA A 150 -38.49 -18.14 -20.66
C ALA A 150 -39.32 -18.79 -21.77
N ASP A 151 -39.53 -20.11 -21.73
CA ASP A 151 -40.31 -20.85 -22.72
C ASP A 151 -41.83 -20.60 -22.63
N LYS A 152 -42.30 -20.03 -21.52
CA LYS A 152 -43.72 -19.84 -21.21
C LYS A 152 -44.25 -18.48 -21.69
N PHE A 153 -43.38 -17.57 -22.13
CA PHE A 153 -43.75 -16.19 -22.46
C PHE A 153 -43.29 -15.78 -23.86
N GLU A 154 -44.22 -15.25 -24.66
CA GLU A 154 -43.91 -14.48 -25.87
C GLU A 154 -43.89 -12.96 -25.62
N ASP A 155 -44.60 -12.49 -24.60
CA ASP A 155 -44.62 -11.09 -24.19
C ASP A 155 -43.48 -10.85 -23.19
N LEU A 156 -42.54 -10.01 -23.59
CA LEU A 156 -41.39 -9.66 -22.76
C LEU A 156 -41.83 -8.91 -21.51
N VAL A 157 -42.91 -8.14 -21.55
CA VAL A 157 -43.39 -7.40 -20.37
C VAL A 157 -43.85 -8.35 -19.27
N GLU A 158 -44.58 -9.40 -19.65
CA GLU A 158 -45.03 -10.44 -18.72
C GLU A 158 -43.85 -11.26 -18.19
N PHE A 159 -42.86 -11.56 -19.04
CA PHE A 159 -41.61 -12.20 -18.63
C PHE A 159 -40.81 -11.34 -17.62
N LEU A 160 -40.65 -10.04 -17.90
CA LEU A 160 -39.97 -9.09 -17.01
C LEU A 160 -40.67 -9.00 -15.66
N ARG A 161 -42.01 -9.04 -15.63
CA ARG A 161 -42.77 -9.06 -14.37
C ARG A 161 -42.40 -10.26 -13.49
N GLU A 162 -42.31 -11.45 -14.07
CA GLU A 162 -41.98 -12.67 -13.30
C GLU A 162 -40.56 -12.65 -12.74
N ILE A 163 -39.58 -12.14 -13.50
CA ILE A 163 -38.20 -12.06 -12.99
C ILE A 163 -38.03 -10.96 -11.93
N VAL A 164 -38.73 -9.82 -12.07
CA VAL A 164 -38.73 -8.74 -11.06
C VAL A 164 -39.35 -9.25 -9.75
N LYS A 165 -40.45 -10.00 -9.83
CA LYS A 165 -41.07 -10.63 -8.67
C LYS A 165 -40.11 -11.61 -7.97
N ALA A 166 -39.36 -12.42 -8.73
CA ALA A 166 -38.35 -13.29 -8.14
C ALA A 166 -37.18 -12.50 -7.51
N GLY A 167 -36.79 -11.38 -8.11
CA GLY A 167 -35.81 -10.45 -7.52
C GLY A 167 -36.27 -9.86 -6.20
N GLU A 168 -37.54 -9.43 -6.11
CA GLU A 168 -38.13 -8.92 -4.87
C GLU A 168 -38.10 -9.96 -3.75
N GLN A 169 -38.58 -11.18 -4.05
CA GLN A 169 -38.54 -12.31 -3.11
C GLN A 169 -37.12 -12.66 -2.68
N ALA A 170 -36.16 -12.65 -3.61
CA ALA A 170 -34.77 -12.91 -3.30
C ALA A 170 -34.19 -11.87 -2.33
N VAL A 171 -34.56 -10.59 -2.48
CA VAL A 171 -34.17 -9.52 -1.56
C VAL A 171 -34.78 -9.74 -0.18
N GLU A 172 -36.07 -10.10 -0.10
CA GLU A 172 -36.75 -10.43 1.16
C GLU A 172 -36.14 -11.64 1.88
N GLU A 173 -35.57 -12.60 1.13
CA GLU A 173 -34.87 -13.77 1.67
C GLU A 173 -33.45 -13.45 2.19
N THR A 174 -32.84 -12.32 1.80
CA THR A 174 -31.45 -11.99 2.20
C THR A 174 -31.18 -12.02 3.71
N PRO A 175 -32.08 -11.57 4.61
CA PRO A 175 -31.85 -11.66 6.04
C PRO A 175 -31.82 -13.10 6.56
N GLU A 176 -32.52 -14.04 5.92
CA GLU A 176 -32.49 -15.45 6.33
C GLU A 176 -31.18 -16.15 5.95
N LEU A 177 -30.45 -15.59 4.97
CA LEU A 177 -29.17 -16.10 4.50
C LEU A 177 -27.96 -15.46 5.21
N LEU A 178 -28.10 -14.20 5.67
CA LEU A 178 -27.05 -13.48 6.37
C LEU A 178 -27.50 -13.04 7.77
N PRO A 179 -26.94 -13.63 8.84
CA PRO A 179 -27.27 -13.27 10.22
C PRO A 179 -27.17 -11.78 10.51
N LYS A 180 -26.17 -11.08 9.94
CA LYS A 180 -25.96 -9.64 10.16
C LYS A 180 -27.13 -8.78 9.65
N LEU A 181 -27.73 -9.17 8.52
CA LEU A 181 -28.90 -8.48 7.96
C LEU A 181 -30.13 -8.72 8.85
N LYS A 182 -30.32 -9.96 9.32
CA LYS A 182 -31.40 -10.33 10.25
C LYS A 182 -31.32 -9.58 11.57
N GLU A 183 -30.14 -9.47 12.15
CA GLU A 183 -29.90 -8.73 13.39
C GLU A 183 -30.16 -7.23 13.22
N ALA A 184 -29.79 -6.65 12.07
CA ALA A 184 -30.04 -5.26 11.75
C ALA A 184 -31.50 -4.97 11.31
N GLY A 185 -32.29 -6.01 11.03
CA GLY A 185 -33.68 -5.88 10.59
C GLY A 185 -33.84 -5.27 9.20
N VAL A 186 -32.81 -5.39 8.34
CA VAL A 186 -32.79 -4.83 6.98
C VAL A 186 -32.41 -5.89 5.95
N VAL A 187 -32.73 -5.63 4.69
CA VAL A 187 -32.31 -6.44 3.54
C VAL A 187 -30.95 -6.00 3.00
N ASP A 188 -30.34 -6.81 2.13
CA ASP A 188 -29.08 -6.43 1.48
C ASP A 188 -29.25 -5.19 0.59
N ALA A 189 -28.44 -4.16 0.84
CA ALA A 189 -28.47 -2.91 0.07
C ALA A 189 -28.10 -3.13 -1.41
N GLY A 190 -27.03 -3.89 -1.69
CA GLY A 190 -26.61 -4.19 -3.06
C GLY A 190 -27.66 -4.99 -3.83
N GLY A 191 -28.24 -6.01 -3.18
CA GLY A 191 -29.35 -6.80 -3.70
C GLY A 191 -30.59 -5.97 -3.97
N LYS A 192 -30.97 -5.07 -3.05
CA LYS A 192 -32.10 -4.14 -3.26
C LYS A 192 -31.82 -3.18 -4.42
N GLY A 193 -30.58 -2.70 -4.57
CA GLY A 193 -30.17 -1.87 -5.70
C GLY A 193 -30.28 -2.60 -7.03
N LEU A 194 -29.85 -3.86 -7.10
CA LEU A 194 -30.01 -4.68 -8.31
C LEU A 194 -31.49 -4.97 -8.62
N PHE A 195 -32.30 -5.23 -7.59
CA PHE A 195 -33.75 -5.33 -7.74
C PHE A 195 -34.32 -4.05 -8.35
N PHE A 196 -33.96 -2.88 -7.83
CA PHE A 196 -34.41 -1.59 -8.38
C PHE A 196 -33.98 -1.41 -9.83
N PHE A 197 -32.77 -1.83 -10.20
CA PHE A 197 -32.33 -1.79 -11.59
C PHE A 197 -33.27 -2.56 -12.54
N PHE A 198 -33.65 -3.80 -12.18
CA PHE A 198 -34.59 -4.60 -12.97
C PHE A 198 -36.06 -4.13 -12.84
N GLU A 199 -36.46 -3.59 -11.69
CA GLU A 199 -37.75 -2.95 -11.51
C GLU A 199 -37.90 -1.77 -12.48
N GLY A 200 -36.85 -0.94 -12.61
CA GLY A 200 -36.80 0.15 -13.57
C GLY A 200 -36.94 -0.34 -15.02
N PHE A 201 -36.33 -1.47 -15.38
CA PHE A 201 -36.51 -2.09 -16.72
C PHE A 201 -38.00 -2.38 -16.97
N TYR A 202 -38.65 -3.06 -16.02
CA TYR A 202 -40.06 -3.40 -16.13
C TYR A 202 -40.95 -2.15 -16.19
N LYS A 203 -40.69 -1.15 -15.34
CA LYS A 203 -41.48 0.08 -15.31
C LYS A 203 -41.36 0.89 -16.60
N VAL A 204 -40.18 1.00 -17.21
CA VAL A 204 -40.02 1.66 -18.52
C VAL A 204 -40.84 0.99 -19.61
N THR A 205 -41.01 -0.33 -19.55
CA THR A 205 -41.80 -1.08 -20.55
C THR A 205 -43.31 -0.95 -20.37
N THR A 206 -43.77 -0.51 -19.20
CA THR A 206 -45.19 -0.43 -18.83
C THR A 206 -45.71 1.00 -18.65
N GLU A 207 -44.86 1.92 -18.22
CA GLU A 207 -45.17 3.31 -17.90
C GLU A 207 -44.62 4.25 -18.98
N LEU A 208 -45.46 4.65 -19.95
CA LEU A 208 -45.06 5.44 -21.14
C LEU A 208 -44.35 6.78 -20.83
N ASN A 209 -44.57 7.36 -19.64
CA ASN A 209 -44.02 8.67 -19.25
C ASN A 209 -42.93 8.60 -18.19
N LEU A 210 -42.56 7.42 -17.69
CA LEU A 210 -41.64 7.31 -16.55
C LEU A 210 -40.30 7.99 -16.80
N LEU A 211 -39.71 7.83 -17.99
CA LEU A 211 -38.44 8.50 -18.32
C LEU A 211 -38.55 10.02 -18.28
N VAL A 212 -39.68 10.58 -18.73
CA VAL A 212 -39.96 12.02 -18.68
C VAL A 212 -40.17 12.48 -17.24
N GLU A 213 -40.81 11.67 -16.39
CA GLU A 213 -41.00 11.96 -14.97
C GLU A 213 -39.70 11.90 -14.18
N LEU A 214 -38.87 10.88 -14.41
CA LEU A 214 -37.54 10.74 -13.80
C LEU A 214 -36.62 11.87 -14.26
N GLN A 215 -36.63 12.23 -15.54
CA GLN A 215 -35.87 13.36 -16.05
C GLN A 215 -36.36 14.69 -15.46
N LYS A 216 -37.68 14.89 -15.28
CA LYS A 216 -38.22 16.08 -14.60
C LYS A 216 -37.90 16.11 -13.11
N ALA A 217 -37.84 14.97 -12.43
CA ALA A 217 -37.42 14.90 -11.02
C ALA A 217 -35.94 15.29 -10.87
N GLN A 218 -35.09 14.71 -11.72
CA GLN A 218 -33.65 15.00 -11.76
C GLN A 218 -33.34 16.43 -12.23
N VAL A 219 -34.09 16.97 -13.20
CA VAL A 219 -33.99 18.37 -13.62
C VAL A 219 -34.54 19.31 -12.55
N LYS A 220 -35.59 18.94 -11.81
CA LYS A 220 -36.06 19.75 -10.67
C LYS A 220 -35.04 19.78 -9.54
N GLU A 221 -34.36 18.68 -9.24
CA GLU A 221 -33.22 18.67 -8.28
C GLU A 221 -32.03 19.45 -8.83
N ASN A 222 -31.63 19.22 -10.08
CA ASN A 222 -30.49 19.91 -10.69
C ASN A 222 -30.76 21.39 -10.98
N GLU A 223 -31.98 21.80 -11.30
CA GLU A 223 -32.37 23.22 -11.39
C GLU A 223 -32.50 23.82 -9.99
N PHE A 224 -32.92 23.06 -8.97
CA PHE A 224 -32.91 23.56 -7.59
C PHE A 224 -31.47 23.80 -7.10
N ASP A 225 -30.53 22.89 -7.42
CA ASP A 225 -29.10 23.04 -7.13
C ASP A 225 -28.41 24.09 -8.02
N LYS A 226 -28.73 24.17 -9.32
CA LYS A 226 -28.20 25.18 -10.24
C LYS A 226 -28.80 26.57 -10.00
N THR A 227 -30.03 26.69 -9.51
CA THR A 227 -30.61 28.00 -9.14
C THR A 227 -29.99 28.51 -7.83
N ILE A 228 -29.50 27.61 -6.98
CA ILE A 228 -28.66 27.96 -5.81
C ILE A 228 -27.22 28.30 -6.25
N ALA A 229 -26.66 27.62 -7.26
CA ALA A 229 -25.29 27.85 -7.74
C ALA A 229 -25.12 28.99 -8.77
N ASN A 230 -26.17 29.38 -9.51
CA ASN A 230 -26.15 30.43 -10.54
C ASN A 230 -26.82 31.74 -10.10
N ILE A 231 -26.90 32.02 -8.80
CA ILE A 231 -27.03 33.42 -8.39
C ILE A 231 -25.66 34.03 -8.65
N ASP A 232 -25.59 34.95 -9.61
CA ASP A 232 -24.41 35.71 -9.98
C ASP A 232 -23.77 36.28 -8.69
N HIS A 233 -22.72 35.62 -8.20
CA HIS A 233 -21.95 36.05 -7.04
C HIS A 233 -20.68 36.71 -7.55
N ASP A 234 -20.85 37.86 -8.20
CA ASP A 234 -19.78 38.84 -8.27
C ASP A 234 -19.44 39.23 -6.82
N PRO A 235 -18.23 38.95 -6.30
CA PRO A 235 -17.86 39.19 -4.90
C PRO A 235 -18.03 40.65 -4.47
N GLU A 236 -18.05 41.58 -5.42
CA GLU A 236 -18.27 43.01 -5.18
C GLU A 236 -19.77 43.38 -4.98
N SER A 237 -20.71 42.45 -5.18
CA SER A 237 -22.16 42.71 -5.21
C SER A 237 -22.98 42.15 -4.03
N ILE A 238 -22.38 41.41 -3.08
CA ILE A 238 -23.10 40.83 -1.93
C ILE A 238 -23.46 41.95 -0.92
N HIS A 239 -24.68 42.49 -1.01
CA HIS A 239 -25.20 43.52 -0.10
C HIS A 239 -25.83 42.95 1.20
N PHE A 240 -26.30 41.69 1.19
CA PHE A 240 -26.88 41.00 2.34
C PHE A 240 -26.21 39.64 2.58
N GLN A 241 -25.91 39.32 3.83
CA GLN A 241 -25.02 38.22 4.21
C GLN A 241 -25.70 36.85 4.28
N TYR A 242 -26.99 36.79 4.60
CA TYR A 242 -27.68 35.52 4.83
C TYR A 242 -28.75 35.22 3.77
N CYS A 243 -28.69 34.02 3.21
CA CYS A 243 -29.81 33.42 2.48
C CYS A 243 -30.77 32.79 3.50
N THR A 244 -32.03 33.21 3.47
CA THR A 244 -33.06 32.79 4.42
C THR A 244 -34.23 32.14 3.69
N GLU A 245 -34.49 30.87 3.98
CA GLU A 245 -35.62 30.13 3.43
C GLU A 245 -36.56 29.63 4.53
N TYR A 246 -37.86 29.63 4.26
CA TYR A 246 -38.86 29.01 5.13
C TYR A 246 -40.19 28.82 4.39
N ILE A 247 -41.03 27.91 4.89
CA ILE A 247 -42.37 27.64 4.36
C ILE A 247 -43.41 27.96 5.41
N ILE A 248 -44.35 28.85 5.08
CA ILE A 248 -45.54 29.13 5.87
C ILE A 248 -46.57 28.02 5.58
N LEU A 249 -47.04 27.34 6.62
CA LEU A 249 -48.08 26.31 6.57
C LEU A 249 -49.50 26.90 6.47
N ASN A 250 -49.63 27.96 5.67
CA ASN A 250 -50.88 28.58 5.28
C ASN A 250 -50.71 29.06 3.84
N GLY A 251 -51.67 28.74 2.98
CA GLY A 251 -51.68 29.16 1.57
C GLY A 251 -52.74 30.21 1.28
N ASP A 252 -53.56 30.58 2.26
CA ASP A 252 -54.73 31.45 2.12
C ASP A 252 -54.56 32.70 3.01
N PHE A 253 -53.80 33.67 2.51
CA PHE A 253 -53.59 34.98 3.13
C PHE A 253 -53.23 36.03 2.07
N ASP A 254 -53.22 37.32 2.44
CA ASP A 254 -52.80 38.40 1.52
C ASP A 254 -51.29 38.33 1.24
N THR A 255 -50.97 37.68 0.13
CA THR A 255 -49.58 37.46 -0.26
C THR A 255 -48.89 38.74 -0.75
N GLU A 256 -49.62 39.74 -1.21
CA GLU A 256 -49.03 40.98 -1.71
C GLU A 256 -48.56 41.88 -0.56
N GLU A 257 -49.35 41.96 0.50
CA GLU A 257 -48.95 42.65 1.73
C GLU A 257 -47.73 41.97 2.38
N TYR A 258 -47.75 40.64 2.50
CA TYR A 258 -46.64 39.87 3.05
C TYR A 258 -45.35 40.04 2.25
N LYS A 259 -45.41 39.91 0.92
CA LYS A 259 -44.25 40.10 0.03
C LYS A 259 -43.65 41.49 0.22
N LYS A 260 -44.48 42.53 0.29
CA LYS A 260 -44.02 43.91 0.50
C LYS A 260 -43.23 44.04 1.81
N ARG A 261 -43.75 43.51 2.91
CA ARG A 261 -43.09 43.55 4.23
C ARG A 261 -41.77 42.79 4.26
N VAL A 262 -41.70 41.65 3.57
CA VAL A 262 -40.46 40.84 3.52
C VAL A 262 -39.42 41.47 2.60
N LEU A 263 -39.83 42.04 1.48
CA LEU A 263 -38.94 42.77 0.55
C LEU A 263 -38.33 44.05 1.16
N GLU A 264 -38.87 44.58 2.27
CA GLU A 264 -38.22 45.68 3.01
C GLU A 264 -36.98 45.21 3.80
N LEU A 265 -36.83 43.90 4.04
CA LEU A 265 -35.74 43.33 4.84
C LEU A 265 -34.52 42.90 4.03
N GLY A 266 -34.60 42.88 2.70
CA GLY A 266 -33.59 42.24 1.88
C GLY A 266 -33.87 42.32 0.39
N ASP A 267 -33.03 41.67 -0.41
CA ASP A 267 -33.16 41.60 -1.86
C ASP A 267 -33.36 40.16 -2.35
N SER A 268 -33.47 40.02 -3.69
CA SER A 268 -33.44 38.73 -4.38
C SER A 268 -34.46 37.71 -3.84
N ALA A 269 -35.66 38.19 -3.45
CA ALA A 269 -36.65 37.34 -2.81
C ALA A 269 -37.48 36.54 -3.84
N VAL A 270 -37.60 35.23 -3.61
CA VAL A 270 -38.43 34.32 -4.42
C VAL A 270 -39.57 33.79 -3.56
N PHE A 271 -40.78 33.86 -4.11
CA PHE A 271 -42.01 33.43 -3.43
C PHE A 271 -42.74 32.38 -4.25
N ALA A 272 -43.18 31.30 -3.61
CA ALA A 272 -43.94 30.24 -4.27
C ALA A 272 -45.14 29.81 -3.42
N GLN A 273 -46.34 29.80 -4.02
CA GLN A 273 -47.59 29.50 -3.34
C GLN A 273 -48.26 28.24 -3.87
N THR A 274 -48.85 27.47 -2.97
CA THR A 274 -49.82 26.41 -3.26
C THR A 274 -51.10 26.69 -2.47
N SER A 275 -52.16 25.89 -2.68
CA SER A 275 -53.42 26.03 -1.93
C SER A 275 -53.30 25.79 -0.41
N LYS A 276 -52.16 25.31 0.08
CA LYS A 276 -51.95 24.99 1.51
C LYS A 276 -50.69 25.58 2.14
N LYS A 277 -49.75 26.08 1.33
CA LYS A 277 -48.42 26.49 1.79
C LYS A 277 -47.88 27.65 0.96
N PHE A 278 -47.07 28.49 1.58
CA PHE A 278 -46.37 29.61 0.94
C PHE A 278 -44.88 29.59 1.30
N LYS A 279 -44.01 29.33 0.32
CA LYS A 279 -42.55 29.32 0.48
C LYS A 279 -41.97 30.70 0.20
N THR A 280 -41.01 31.10 1.03
CA THR A 280 -40.21 32.31 0.87
C THR A 280 -38.72 31.95 0.87
N HIS A 281 -37.97 32.55 -0.05
CA HIS A 281 -36.52 32.65 -0.08
C HIS A 281 -36.16 34.13 -0.13
N ILE A 282 -35.29 34.63 0.73
CA ILE A 282 -34.83 36.03 0.71
C ILE A 282 -33.38 36.16 1.16
N HIS A 283 -32.63 37.08 0.55
CA HIS A 283 -31.31 37.47 1.01
C HIS A 283 -31.42 38.66 1.97
N THR A 284 -31.05 38.48 3.23
CA THR A 284 -31.24 39.49 4.28
C THR A 284 -30.12 39.45 5.32
N ASN A 285 -29.87 40.57 6.00
CA ASN A 285 -29.02 40.62 7.21
C ASN A 285 -29.82 40.34 8.49
N HIS A 286 -31.14 40.13 8.38
CA HIS A 286 -32.06 39.96 9.49
C HIS A 286 -32.98 38.73 9.29
N PRO A 287 -32.41 37.51 9.14
CA PRO A 287 -33.19 36.29 8.92
C PRO A 287 -34.31 36.09 9.96
N GLY A 288 -34.02 36.37 11.23
CA GLY A 288 -35.00 36.27 12.31
C GLY A 288 -36.21 37.19 12.12
N LYS A 289 -36.03 38.43 11.62
CA LYS A 289 -37.16 39.34 11.38
C LYS A 289 -38.04 38.87 10.22
N ALA A 290 -37.45 38.28 9.19
CA ALA A 290 -38.21 37.73 8.07
C ALA A 290 -39.10 36.56 8.53
N MET A 291 -38.56 35.68 9.37
CA MET A 291 -39.31 34.58 9.97
C MET A 291 -40.40 35.07 10.95
N GLU A 292 -40.12 36.10 11.76
CA GLU A 292 -41.12 36.71 12.65
C GLU A 292 -42.31 37.29 11.87
N ILE A 293 -42.06 38.01 10.77
CA ILE A 293 -43.13 38.49 9.87
C ILE A 293 -43.93 37.30 9.33
N ALA A 294 -43.26 36.22 8.94
CA ALA A 294 -43.91 35.05 8.36
C ALA A 294 -44.78 34.27 9.36
N LEU A 295 -44.39 34.23 10.64
CA LEU A 295 -45.15 33.60 11.72
C LEU A 295 -46.52 34.27 11.95
N GLU A 296 -46.67 35.56 11.62
CA GLU A 296 -47.97 36.25 11.66
C GLU A 296 -48.99 35.66 10.66
N TYR A 297 -48.53 34.96 9.63
CA TYR A 297 -49.37 34.39 8.56
C TYR A 297 -49.53 32.86 8.67
N GLY A 298 -48.79 32.20 9.55
CA GLY A 298 -48.96 30.78 9.88
C GLY A 298 -47.70 30.12 10.45
N PRO A 299 -47.79 28.87 10.95
CA PRO A 299 -46.64 28.11 11.44
C PRO A 299 -45.59 27.89 10.35
N LEU A 300 -44.31 27.90 10.70
CA LEU A 300 -43.22 27.69 9.75
C LEU A 300 -42.70 26.24 9.76
N GLU A 301 -42.35 25.71 8.59
CA GLU A 301 -41.56 24.49 8.41
C GLU A 301 -40.38 24.73 7.46
N LYS A 302 -39.39 23.83 7.48
CA LYS A 302 -38.20 23.87 6.60
C LYS A 302 -37.46 25.22 6.63
N MET A 303 -37.25 25.76 7.84
CA MET A 303 -36.48 27.00 8.04
C MET A 303 -34.99 26.73 7.84
N LYS A 304 -34.33 27.55 7.01
CA LYS A 304 -32.92 27.47 6.66
C LYS A 304 -32.31 28.87 6.67
N ILE A 305 -31.14 29.03 7.27
CA ILE A 305 -30.36 30.28 7.26
C ILE A 305 -28.92 29.91 6.90
N GLU A 306 -28.43 30.42 5.77
CA GLU A 306 -27.09 30.15 5.27
C GLU A 306 -26.30 31.45 5.10
N ASN A 307 -25.04 31.46 5.54
CA ASN A 307 -24.14 32.59 5.34
C ASN A 307 -23.51 32.50 3.94
N MET A 308 -23.99 33.33 3.01
CA MET A 308 -23.57 33.29 1.61
C MET A 308 -22.10 33.65 1.42
N LYS A 309 -21.49 34.39 2.36
CA LYS A 309 -20.06 34.71 2.31
C LYS A 309 -19.18 33.49 2.60
N LEU A 310 -19.53 32.70 3.61
CA LEU A 310 -18.88 31.42 3.90
C LEU A 310 -19.15 30.38 2.81
N GLN A 311 -20.35 30.41 2.23
CA GLN A 311 -20.72 29.56 1.12
C GLN A 311 -19.91 29.90 -0.13
N HIS A 312 -19.66 31.19 -0.44
CA HIS A 312 -18.82 31.63 -1.56
C HIS A 312 -17.35 31.22 -1.40
N ASP A 313 -16.76 31.45 -0.22
CA ASP A 313 -15.39 31.03 0.09
C ASP A 313 -15.24 29.50 -0.05
N ASN A 314 -16.32 28.75 0.22
CA ASN A 314 -16.40 27.31 -0.02
C ASN A 314 -16.76 26.96 -1.49
N LEU A 315 -17.52 27.78 -2.23
CA LEU A 315 -18.03 27.47 -3.57
C LEU A 315 -16.93 27.49 -4.65
N GLN A 316 -15.82 28.21 -4.47
CA GLN A 316 -14.62 28.01 -5.29
C GLN A 316 -14.01 26.59 -5.11
N ILE A 317 -14.41 25.85 -4.07
CA ILE A 317 -13.93 24.51 -3.75
C ILE A 317 -14.96 23.42 -4.16
N PHE A 318 -16.24 23.77 -4.37
CA PHE A 318 -17.34 22.80 -4.48
C PHE A 318 -18.14 22.79 -5.81
N SER A 319 -17.74 23.51 -6.87
CA SER A 319 -18.45 23.48 -8.17
C SER A 319 -18.09 22.32 -9.11
N GLU A 320 -17.22 21.39 -8.71
CA GLU A 320 -16.97 20.12 -9.44
C GLU A 320 -17.65 18.98 -8.68
N ARG A 321 -18.87 18.62 -9.10
CA ARG A 321 -19.51 17.39 -8.63
C ARG A 321 -18.82 16.19 -9.32
N ASP A 322 -18.26 15.32 -8.49
CA ASP A 322 -18.02 13.88 -8.72
C ASP A 322 -16.75 13.39 -9.44
N GLU A 323 -15.70 14.21 -9.58
CA GLU A 323 -14.36 13.72 -9.95
C GLU A 323 -13.39 13.71 -8.75
N ALA A 324 -12.69 12.58 -8.56
CA ALA A 324 -11.59 12.47 -7.60
C ALA A 324 -10.46 13.42 -8.02
N LYS A 325 -10.03 14.30 -7.11
CA LYS A 325 -8.95 15.26 -7.39
C LYS A 325 -7.60 14.52 -7.43
N ILE A 326 -6.93 14.54 -8.58
CA ILE A 326 -5.63 13.87 -8.80
C ILE A 326 -4.49 14.88 -8.74
N PHE A 327 -3.54 14.67 -7.85
CA PHE A 327 -2.38 15.53 -7.61
C PHE A 327 -1.09 14.82 -8.00
N VAL A 328 -0.25 15.48 -8.80
CA VAL A 328 1.05 14.94 -9.23
C VAL A 328 2.17 15.62 -8.46
N ASN A 329 3.15 14.84 -8.01
CA ASN A 329 4.30 15.37 -7.32
C ASN A 329 5.24 16.09 -8.31
N PRO A 330 5.53 17.39 -8.13
CA PRO A 330 6.47 18.09 -8.99
C PRO A 330 7.92 17.62 -8.81
N LYS A 331 8.21 16.91 -7.71
CA LYS A 331 9.55 16.36 -7.43
C LYS A 331 9.55 14.88 -7.79
N ILE A 332 10.21 14.55 -8.91
CA ILE A 332 10.38 13.17 -9.35
C ILE A 332 11.15 12.39 -8.28
N ASP A 333 10.52 11.34 -7.76
CA ASP A 333 11.15 10.43 -6.82
C ASP A 333 12.18 9.53 -7.51
N LYS A 334 13.35 9.32 -6.90
CA LYS A 334 14.47 8.59 -7.52
C LYS A 334 14.33 7.06 -7.50
N THR A 335 13.27 6.51 -6.90
CA THR A 335 13.00 5.06 -6.92
C THR A 335 12.72 4.57 -8.35
N LYS A 336 12.90 3.26 -8.56
CA LYS A 336 12.65 2.60 -9.87
C LYS A 336 11.16 2.49 -10.23
N SER A 337 10.27 2.57 -9.25
CA SER A 337 8.83 2.44 -9.41
C SER A 337 8.13 3.72 -8.96
N ALA A 338 6.96 4.01 -9.54
CA ALA A 338 6.10 5.09 -9.08
C ALA A 338 5.13 4.57 -8.02
N PHE A 339 4.68 5.46 -7.14
CA PHE A 339 3.68 5.19 -6.11
C PHE A 339 2.47 6.10 -6.33
N VAL A 340 1.32 5.47 -6.62
CA VAL A 340 0.00 6.11 -6.67
C VAL A 340 -0.73 5.74 -5.39
N ILE A 341 -1.12 6.72 -4.58
CA ILE A 341 -1.74 6.50 -3.26
C ILE A 341 -3.03 7.30 -3.10
N LEU A 342 -4.00 6.75 -2.37
CA LEU A 342 -5.23 7.46 -2.02
C LEU A 342 -5.12 8.15 -0.67
N ALA A 343 -5.68 9.36 -0.54
CA ALA A 343 -5.71 10.11 0.71
C ALA A 343 -7.15 10.55 1.07
N ASP A 344 -7.50 10.51 2.36
CA ASP A 344 -8.81 10.97 2.87
C ASP A 344 -8.97 12.48 2.87
N SER A 345 -7.86 13.20 2.99
CA SER A 345 -7.85 14.63 3.24
C SER A 345 -6.71 15.32 2.52
N GLU A 346 -6.83 16.64 2.34
CA GLU A 346 -5.79 17.44 1.70
C GLU A 346 -4.47 17.40 2.49
N ASN A 347 -4.53 17.41 3.83
CA ASN A 347 -3.33 17.35 4.65
C ASN A 347 -2.60 16.01 4.49
N LEU A 348 -3.33 14.90 4.42
CA LEU A 348 -2.73 13.59 4.14
C LEU A 348 -2.16 13.53 2.73
N LYS A 349 -2.83 14.13 1.75
CA LYS A 349 -2.31 14.27 0.38
C LYS A 349 -0.98 15.01 0.38
N ASP A 350 -0.86 16.13 1.09
CA ASP A 350 0.39 16.89 1.18
C ASP A 350 1.50 16.09 1.88
N GLU A 351 1.16 15.38 2.96
CA GLU A 351 2.14 14.52 3.64
C GLU A 351 2.62 13.37 2.75
N PHE A 352 1.72 12.72 2.00
CA PHE A 352 2.07 11.63 1.09
C PHE A 352 2.96 12.12 -0.07
N LEU A 353 2.66 13.27 -0.67
CA LEU A 353 3.53 13.90 -1.67
C LEU A 353 4.90 14.25 -1.08
N LYS A 354 4.95 14.75 0.16
CA LYS A 354 6.19 15.12 0.85
C LYS A 354 7.10 13.92 1.14
N ILE A 355 6.53 12.77 1.52
CA ILE A 355 7.32 11.52 1.69
C ILE A 355 7.59 10.81 0.35
N GLY A 356 7.06 11.36 -0.75
CA GLY A 356 7.42 11.06 -2.13
C GLY A 356 6.54 10.02 -2.81
N ALA A 357 5.22 10.11 -2.62
CA ALA A 357 4.27 9.59 -3.60
C ALA A 357 4.45 10.34 -4.92
N ASP A 358 4.32 9.64 -6.05
CA ASP A 358 4.39 10.26 -7.37
C ASP A 358 3.03 10.89 -7.73
N VAL A 359 1.93 10.23 -7.37
CA VAL A 359 0.57 10.73 -7.57
C VAL A 359 -0.29 10.43 -6.35
N VAL A 360 -1.11 11.39 -5.93
CA VAL A 360 -2.12 11.21 -4.89
C VAL A 360 -3.50 11.43 -5.48
N ILE A 361 -4.41 10.48 -5.22
CA ILE A 361 -5.84 10.62 -5.51
C ILE A 361 -6.53 11.01 -4.22
N LEU A 362 -7.17 12.16 -4.19
CA LEU A 362 -8.01 12.55 -3.05
C LEU A 362 -9.35 11.81 -3.16
N GLY A 363 -9.53 10.84 -2.29
CA GLY A 363 -10.67 9.93 -2.28
C GLY A 363 -10.67 9.19 -0.95
N GLY A 364 -11.71 9.40 -0.16
CA GLY A 364 -11.82 8.90 1.21
C GLY A 364 -12.63 7.61 1.34
N GLN A 365 -12.88 7.18 2.59
CA GLN A 365 -13.72 6.02 2.88
C GLN A 365 -15.14 6.14 2.30
N SER A 366 -15.64 7.38 2.12
CA SER A 366 -16.94 7.70 1.53
C SER A 366 -16.88 8.21 0.08
N LYS A 367 -15.69 8.31 -0.52
CA LYS A 367 -15.47 8.83 -1.88
C LYS A 367 -14.50 7.94 -2.64
N ASN A 368 -14.94 6.72 -2.95
CA ASN A 368 -14.13 5.75 -3.69
C ASN A 368 -13.94 6.24 -5.15
N PRO A 369 -12.70 6.31 -5.66
CA PRO A 369 -12.49 6.64 -7.07
C PRO A 369 -12.99 5.52 -7.99
N SER A 370 -13.29 5.88 -9.23
CA SER A 370 -13.64 4.96 -10.32
C SER A 370 -12.41 4.30 -10.92
N VAL A 371 -12.63 3.27 -11.74
CA VAL A 371 -11.57 2.63 -12.54
C VAL A 371 -10.87 3.68 -13.41
N GLN A 372 -11.62 4.57 -14.05
CA GLN A 372 -11.07 5.63 -14.90
C GLN A 372 -10.18 6.60 -14.12
N GLU A 373 -10.57 7.00 -12.91
CA GLU A 373 -9.81 7.95 -12.10
C GLU A 373 -8.47 7.35 -11.64
N ILE A 374 -8.48 6.07 -11.25
CA ILE A 374 -7.25 5.36 -10.90
C ILE A 374 -6.34 5.19 -12.13
N LEU A 375 -6.92 4.84 -13.29
CA LEU A 375 -6.16 4.72 -14.54
C LEU A 375 -5.52 6.05 -14.94
N ASN A 376 -6.28 7.15 -14.88
CA ASN A 376 -5.76 8.51 -15.13
C ASN A 376 -4.62 8.87 -14.18
N ALA A 377 -4.70 8.45 -12.91
CA ALA A 377 -3.63 8.68 -11.93
C ALA A 377 -2.37 7.86 -12.25
N ILE A 378 -2.51 6.61 -12.68
CA ILE A 378 -1.42 5.75 -13.14
C ILE A 378 -0.73 6.38 -14.37
N ASP A 379 -1.51 6.88 -15.32
CA ASP A 379 -1.01 7.46 -16.57
C ASP A 379 -0.20 8.74 -16.34
N LYS A 380 -0.53 9.51 -15.29
CA LYS A 380 0.22 10.72 -14.90
C LYS A 380 1.61 10.45 -14.32
N THR A 381 1.97 9.19 -14.03
CA THR A 381 3.33 8.84 -13.58
C THR A 381 4.30 8.78 -14.76
N GLU A 382 5.59 9.09 -14.58
CA GLU A 382 6.60 8.95 -15.65
C GLU A 382 7.22 7.54 -15.74
N LYS A 383 7.03 6.71 -14.71
CA LYS A 383 7.69 5.41 -14.58
C LYS A 383 6.82 4.27 -15.11
N GLU A 384 7.47 3.25 -15.68
CA GLU A 384 6.81 2.06 -16.23
C GLU A 384 6.29 1.09 -15.15
N ASN A 385 6.98 1.00 -14.01
CA ASN A 385 6.55 0.18 -12.88
C ASN A 385 5.78 1.06 -11.90
N VAL A 386 4.55 0.70 -11.57
CA VAL A 386 3.67 1.50 -10.71
C VAL A 386 3.09 0.63 -9.59
N TYR A 387 3.25 1.08 -8.35
CA TYR A 387 2.53 0.56 -7.20
C TYR A 387 1.30 1.41 -6.93
N VAL A 388 0.13 0.79 -6.85
CA VAL A 388 -1.10 1.45 -6.42
C VAL A 388 -1.39 1.04 -4.98
N LEU A 389 -1.64 2.04 -4.13
CA LEU A 389 -1.86 1.94 -2.70
C LEU A 389 -3.29 2.41 -2.36
N PRO A 390 -4.29 1.51 -2.42
CA PRO A 390 -5.64 1.76 -1.91
C PRO A 390 -5.62 2.17 -0.43
N ASN A 391 -6.56 3.03 -0.02
CA ASN A 391 -6.68 3.44 1.38
C ASN A 391 -7.80 2.68 2.12
N ASN A 392 -8.59 1.87 1.42
CA ASN A 392 -9.64 1.05 2.01
C ASN A 392 -9.95 -0.18 1.14
N LYS A 393 -10.62 -1.16 1.72
CA LYS A 393 -10.95 -2.44 1.06
C LYS A 393 -11.86 -2.31 -0.17
N ASN A 394 -12.71 -1.29 -0.24
CA ASN A 394 -13.68 -1.10 -1.32
C ASN A 394 -13.02 -0.61 -2.61
N VAL A 395 -11.80 -0.06 -2.52
CA VAL A 395 -11.04 0.45 -3.68
C VAL A 395 -10.19 -0.64 -4.34
N ILE A 396 -9.82 -1.71 -3.62
CA ILE A 396 -8.86 -2.73 -4.10
C ILE A 396 -9.30 -3.33 -5.43
N THR A 397 -10.58 -3.70 -5.57
CA THR A 397 -11.11 -4.30 -6.81
C THR A 397 -11.07 -3.31 -7.97
N THR A 398 -11.48 -2.06 -7.73
CA THR A 398 -11.42 -0.98 -8.72
C THR A 398 -9.98 -0.70 -9.16
N ALA A 399 -9.03 -0.71 -8.22
CA ALA A 399 -7.60 -0.55 -8.50
C ALA A 399 -7.06 -1.72 -9.34
N LYS A 400 -7.48 -2.96 -9.07
CA LYS A 400 -7.10 -4.15 -9.86
C LYS A 400 -7.64 -4.07 -11.29
N MET A 401 -8.89 -3.64 -11.47
CA MET A 401 -9.46 -3.39 -12.80
C MET A 401 -8.71 -2.30 -13.57
N ALA A 402 -8.31 -1.21 -12.89
CA ALA A 402 -7.50 -0.16 -13.50
C ALA A 402 -6.10 -0.68 -13.88
N ALA A 403 -5.48 -1.51 -13.03
CA ALA A 403 -4.20 -2.14 -13.32
C ALA A 403 -4.25 -3.06 -14.54
N GLU A 404 -5.32 -3.87 -14.69
CA GLU A 404 -5.52 -4.76 -15.85
C GLU A 404 -5.70 -4.00 -17.17
N LYS A 405 -6.24 -2.77 -17.12
CA LYS A 405 -6.43 -1.91 -18.30
C LYS A 405 -5.25 -1.01 -18.62
N SER A 406 -4.32 -0.84 -17.68
CA SER A 406 -3.13 -0.01 -17.87
C SER A 406 -2.18 -0.59 -18.90
N GLN A 407 -1.49 0.29 -19.62
CA GLN A 407 -0.38 -0.10 -20.51
C GLN A 407 0.96 -0.26 -19.75
N LYS A 408 1.00 0.17 -18.48
CA LYS A 408 2.18 0.09 -17.61
C LYS A 408 2.18 -1.19 -16.78
N THR A 409 3.33 -1.53 -16.19
CA THR A 409 3.41 -2.63 -15.22
C THR A 409 2.90 -2.17 -13.86
N VAL A 410 1.63 -2.46 -13.57
CA VAL A 410 0.96 -2.01 -12.35
C VAL A 410 0.81 -3.15 -11.35
N MET A 411 1.24 -2.95 -10.11
CA MET A 411 0.97 -3.83 -8.98
C MET A 411 0.12 -3.12 -7.94
N VAL A 412 -1.07 -3.64 -7.67
CA VAL A 412 -1.91 -3.19 -6.56
C VAL A 412 -1.45 -3.89 -5.29
N LEU A 413 -1.07 -3.11 -4.27
CA LEU A 413 -0.80 -3.64 -2.93
C LEU A 413 -2.13 -3.63 -2.16
N ASP A 414 -2.50 -4.75 -1.54
CA ASP A 414 -3.80 -4.90 -0.85
C ASP A 414 -3.82 -4.17 0.52
N THR A 415 -3.53 -2.86 0.51
CA THR A 415 -3.63 -1.96 1.65
C THR A 415 -5.10 -1.68 1.95
N LYS A 416 -5.53 -1.87 3.20
CA LYS A 416 -6.95 -1.94 3.58
C LYS A 416 -7.42 -0.77 4.42
N THR A 417 -6.49 0.10 4.82
CA THR A 417 -6.71 1.24 5.71
C THR A 417 -5.86 2.41 5.27
N MET A 418 -6.18 3.61 5.79
CA MET A 418 -5.52 4.86 5.40
C MET A 418 -3.99 4.82 5.57
N LEU A 419 -3.52 4.26 6.68
CA LEU A 419 -2.09 4.29 7.04
C LEU A 419 -1.30 3.07 6.55
N ASP A 420 -1.94 2.04 6.01
CA ASP A 420 -1.23 0.94 5.36
C ASP A 420 -0.41 1.48 4.17
N GLY A 421 -1.03 2.26 3.29
CA GLY A 421 -0.36 2.88 2.14
C GLY A 421 0.80 3.78 2.58
N TYR A 422 0.62 4.56 3.65
CA TYR A 422 1.69 5.38 4.21
C TYR A 422 2.91 4.55 4.64
N TYR A 423 2.70 3.39 5.26
CA TYR A 423 3.79 2.50 5.66
C TYR A 423 4.60 1.99 4.46
N PHE A 424 3.93 1.54 3.40
CA PHE A 424 4.60 1.11 2.18
C PHE A 424 5.38 2.26 1.55
N LEU A 425 4.79 3.44 1.47
CA LEU A 425 5.43 4.62 0.89
C LEU A 425 6.67 5.06 1.68
N LYS A 426 6.62 5.04 3.02
CA LYS A 426 7.75 5.33 3.90
C LYS A 426 8.91 4.34 3.72
N HIS A 427 8.62 3.10 3.31
CA HIS A 427 9.61 2.04 3.13
C HIS A 427 9.89 1.70 1.66
N LYS A 428 9.54 2.60 0.73
CA LYS A 428 9.66 2.39 -0.72
C LYS A 428 11.07 2.09 -1.27
N GLU A 429 12.11 2.38 -0.49
CA GLU A 429 13.50 2.06 -0.85
C GLU A 429 13.90 0.62 -0.49
N ASN A 430 13.07 -0.09 0.28
CA ASN A 430 13.30 -1.48 0.66
C ASN A 430 12.69 -2.43 -0.37
N ASP A 431 13.12 -3.69 -0.31
CA ASP A 431 12.48 -4.75 -1.07
C ASP A 431 11.00 -4.89 -0.69
N ILE A 432 10.12 -4.96 -1.69
CA ILE A 432 8.67 -4.89 -1.45
C ILE A 432 8.15 -6.09 -0.67
N ASP A 433 8.75 -7.27 -0.83
CA ASP A 433 8.31 -8.47 -0.13
C ASP A 433 8.78 -8.45 1.33
N GLU A 434 9.97 -7.91 1.61
CA GLU A 434 10.37 -7.58 2.99
C GLU A 434 9.38 -6.60 3.65
N VAL A 435 8.92 -5.58 2.93
CA VAL A 435 7.94 -4.61 3.45
C VAL A 435 6.58 -5.27 3.70
N LYS A 436 6.09 -6.14 2.81
CA LYS A 436 4.83 -6.87 3.00
C LYS A 436 4.87 -7.77 4.24
N GLU A 437 5.95 -8.53 4.42
CA GLU A 437 6.13 -9.39 5.59
C GLU A 437 6.15 -8.56 6.89
N ALA A 438 6.84 -7.42 6.87
CA ALA A 438 6.87 -6.51 8.01
C ALA A 438 5.52 -5.81 8.26
N ALA A 439 4.74 -5.50 7.22
CA ALA A 439 3.41 -4.91 7.35
C ALA A 439 2.43 -5.86 8.04
N ALA A 440 2.54 -7.17 7.81
CA ALA A 440 1.61 -8.17 8.36
C ALA A 440 1.59 -8.27 9.90
N ARG A 441 2.65 -7.78 10.56
CA ARG A 441 2.77 -7.73 12.04
C ARG A 441 2.43 -6.36 12.66
N ASN A 442 2.09 -5.37 11.83
CA ASN A 442 1.72 -4.03 12.28
C ASN A 442 0.20 -3.94 12.49
N TYR A 443 -0.20 -2.90 13.22
CA TYR A 443 -1.61 -2.57 13.41
C TYR A 443 -1.91 -1.20 12.84
N SER A 444 -2.81 -1.16 11.86
CA SER A 444 -3.48 0.06 11.44
C SER A 444 -4.82 0.17 12.13
N VAL A 445 -5.07 1.31 12.77
CA VAL A 445 -6.25 1.56 13.59
C VAL A 445 -6.99 2.77 13.07
N GLU A 446 -8.30 2.66 12.95
CA GLU A 446 -9.20 3.75 12.58
C GLU A 446 -10.26 3.92 13.67
N ILE A 447 -10.38 5.13 14.22
CA ILE A 447 -11.34 5.44 15.29
C ILE A 447 -12.41 6.38 14.75
N THR A 448 -13.66 5.94 14.76
CA THR A 448 -14.83 6.71 14.30
C THR A 448 -16.00 6.54 15.27
N LYS A 449 -17.16 7.10 14.93
CA LYS A 449 -18.38 7.08 15.73
C LYS A 449 -19.47 6.31 14.99
N ALA A 450 -20.20 5.48 15.73
CA ALA A 450 -21.27 4.67 15.19
C ALA A 450 -22.47 5.54 14.80
N VAL A 451 -22.95 5.40 13.55
CA VAL A 451 -24.11 6.16 13.05
C VAL A 451 -25.46 5.52 13.37
N ARG A 452 -25.45 4.25 13.81
CA ARG A 452 -26.63 3.43 14.10
C ARG A 452 -26.34 2.40 15.20
N ASP A 453 -27.41 1.85 15.75
CA ASP A 453 -27.34 0.66 16.62
C ASP A 453 -27.04 -0.56 15.75
N THR A 454 -26.13 -1.43 16.20
CA THR A 454 -25.84 -2.69 15.51
C THR A 454 -25.16 -3.68 16.45
N LYS A 455 -25.00 -4.92 15.98
CA LYS A 455 -24.20 -5.94 16.64
C LYS A 455 -23.15 -6.45 15.65
N VAL A 456 -21.88 -6.46 16.09
CA VAL A 456 -20.76 -6.94 15.26
C VAL A 456 -19.96 -7.93 16.08
N GLU A 457 -19.94 -9.20 15.64
CA GLU A 457 -19.37 -10.31 16.41
C GLU A 457 -20.02 -10.38 17.81
N GLU A 458 -19.24 -10.20 18.87
CA GLU A 458 -19.72 -10.17 20.26
C GLU A 458 -20.01 -8.75 20.78
N LEU A 459 -19.76 -7.72 19.98
CA LEU A 459 -19.91 -6.33 20.37
C LEU A 459 -21.33 -5.82 20.09
N THR A 460 -22.00 -5.30 21.12
CA THR A 460 -23.20 -4.48 20.96
C THR A 460 -22.78 -3.02 20.85
N ILE A 461 -23.11 -2.38 19.74
CA ILE A 461 -22.73 -1.02 19.39
C ILE A 461 -24.00 -0.18 19.37
N ALA A 462 -24.08 0.84 20.22
CA ALA A 462 -25.17 1.82 20.13
C ALA A 462 -24.75 2.97 19.22
N LYS A 463 -25.73 3.63 18.60
CA LYS A 463 -25.55 4.90 17.91
C LYS A 463 -24.85 5.88 18.85
N ASN A 464 -23.88 6.60 18.30
CA ASN A 464 -22.95 7.51 18.98
C ASN A 464 -21.84 6.87 19.80
N ASP A 465 -21.75 5.54 19.89
CA ASP A 465 -20.59 4.89 20.48
C ASP A 465 -19.37 5.13 19.60
N PHE A 466 -18.20 5.31 20.21
CA PHE A 466 -16.94 5.27 19.48
C PHE A 466 -16.62 3.83 19.14
N ILE A 467 -16.15 3.61 17.91
CA ILE A 467 -15.77 2.31 17.39
C ILE A 467 -14.32 2.36 16.90
N GLY A 468 -13.58 1.29 17.20
CA GLY A 468 -12.18 1.14 16.87
C GLY A 468 -12.02 -0.03 15.91
N LEU A 469 -11.57 0.26 14.70
CA LEU A 469 -11.26 -0.72 13.68
C LEU A 469 -9.77 -1.02 13.73
N VAL A 470 -9.40 -2.30 13.78
CA VAL A 470 -8.00 -2.75 13.65
C VAL A 470 -7.89 -3.55 12.36
N ASN A 471 -7.00 -3.11 11.47
CA ASN A 471 -6.77 -3.69 10.15
C ASN A 471 -8.11 -3.87 9.38
N GLY A 472 -9.00 -2.86 9.46
CA GLY A 472 -10.31 -2.83 8.82
C GLY A 472 -11.42 -3.64 9.51
N LYS A 473 -11.19 -4.21 10.69
CA LYS A 473 -12.19 -4.97 11.46
C LYS A 473 -12.55 -4.26 12.76
N ILE A 474 -13.85 -4.08 13.02
CA ILE A 474 -14.31 -3.51 14.30
C ILE A 474 -13.94 -4.45 15.44
N LYS A 475 -13.13 -3.96 16.38
CA LYS A 475 -12.66 -4.73 17.56
C LYS A 475 -12.97 -4.06 18.89
N TYR A 476 -13.29 -2.77 18.88
CA TYR A 476 -13.63 -2.03 20.09
C TYR A 476 -14.88 -1.19 19.88
N ALA A 477 -15.68 -1.08 20.94
CA ALA A 477 -16.79 -0.15 21.04
C ALA A 477 -16.83 0.43 22.47
N LYS A 478 -16.86 1.76 22.62
CA LYS A 478 -16.89 2.46 23.92
C LYS A 478 -17.73 3.72 23.85
N LYS A 479 -18.13 4.23 25.02
CA LYS A 479 -18.94 5.45 25.14
C LYS A 479 -18.14 6.75 25.03
N SER A 480 -16.82 6.71 25.19
CA SER A 480 -15.95 7.89 25.12
C SER A 480 -14.70 7.65 24.27
N LEU A 481 -14.20 8.72 23.66
CA LEU A 481 -12.99 8.70 22.84
C LEU A 481 -11.73 8.39 23.67
N LYS A 482 -11.71 8.80 24.94
CA LYS A 482 -10.64 8.45 25.88
C LYS A 482 -10.64 6.95 26.18
N ASP A 483 -11.78 6.36 26.51
CA ASP A 483 -11.83 4.93 26.89
C ASP A 483 -11.47 4.02 25.71
N ILE A 484 -11.83 4.41 24.48
CA ILE A 484 -11.50 3.60 23.31
C ILE A 484 -10.01 3.67 22.96
N THR A 485 -9.43 4.88 22.96
CA THR A 485 -7.99 5.07 22.73
C THR A 485 -7.19 4.37 23.83
N ASP A 486 -7.67 4.41 25.08
CA ASP A 486 -7.06 3.69 26.20
C ASP A 486 -7.05 2.18 26.01
N ALA A 487 -8.19 1.60 25.61
CA ALA A 487 -8.33 0.17 25.41
C ALA A 487 -7.47 -0.32 24.23
N ILE A 488 -7.49 0.41 23.11
CA ILE A 488 -6.70 0.10 21.91
C ILE A 488 -5.20 0.11 22.23
N LEU A 489 -4.70 1.19 22.84
CA LEU A 489 -3.27 1.31 23.12
C LEU A 489 -2.79 0.30 24.16
N ALA A 490 -3.62 -0.03 25.16
CA ALA A 490 -3.27 -1.04 26.16
C ALA A 490 -3.14 -2.46 25.57
N ASP A 491 -3.88 -2.75 24.51
CA ASP A 491 -3.89 -4.05 23.84
C ASP A 491 -2.81 -4.16 22.75
N LEU A 492 -2.67 -3.12 21.91
CA LEU A 492 -1.84 -3.17 20.71
C LEU A 492 -0.40 -2.67 20.90
N VAL A 493 -0.14 -1.82 21.89
CA VAL A 493 1.21 -1.33 22.19
C VAL A 493 1.92 -2.33 23.10
N THR A 494 3.02 -2.89 22.62
CA THR A 494 3.75 -3.95 23.31
C THR A 494 5.24 -3.62 23.40
N LYS A 495 6.01 -4.48 24.07
CA LYS A 495 7.49 -4.40 24.08
C LYS A 495 8.14 -4.51 22.69
N ASN A 496 7.39 -4.96 21.68
CA ASN A 496 7.86 -5.08 20.30
C ASN A 496 7.51 -3.85 19.45
N THR A 497 6.72 -2.92 19.98
CA THR A 497 6.38 -1.68 19.28
C THR A 497 7.61 -0.79 19.19
N ILE A 498 7.93 -0.35 17.97
CA ILE A 498 9.12 0.45 17.66
C ILE A 498 8.79 1.89 17.26
N THR A 499 7.69 2.07 16.54
CA THR A 499 7.24 3.38 16.06
C THR A 499 5.72 3.44 16.12
N ALA A 500 5.17 4.62 16.39
CA ALA A 500 3.75 4.89 16.23
C ALA A 500 3.54 6.13 15.34
N ILE A 501 2.54 6.11 14.49
CA ILE A 501 2.08 7.28 13.72
C ILE A 501 0.66 7.59 14.18
N ILE A 502 0.39 8.86 14.47
CA ILE A 502 -0.91 9.36 14.89
C ILE A 502 -1.34 10.41 13.89
N VAL A 503 -2.47 10.18 13.23
CA VAL A 503 -3.15 11.19 12.41
C VAL A 503 -4.40 11.64 13.14
N SER A 504 -4.51 12.93 13.40
CA SER A 504 -5.68 13.49 14.10
C SER A 504 -6.68 14.10 13.11
N GLY A 505 -7.98 13.84 13.33
CA GLY A 505 -9.08 14.39 12.55
C GLY A 505 -9.57 15.75 13.05
N ASN A 506 -10.58 16.30 12.38
CA ASN A 506 -11.15 17.61 12.70
C ASN A 506 -11.90 17.64 14.05
N GLU A 507 -12.52 16.52 14.45
CA GLU A 507 -13.23 16.37 15.73
C GLU A 507 -12.35 15.78 16.85
N LYS A 508 -11.01 15.86 16.73
CA LYS A 508 -10.08 15.40 17.77
C LYS A 508 -10.36 16.06 19.13
N ASP A 509 -10.15 15.31 20.21
CA ASP A 509 -10.22 15.81 21.58
C ASP A 509 -8.82 15.98 22.18
N GLU A 510 -8.54 17.14 22.77
CA GLU A 510 -7.23 17.47 23.33
C GLU A 510 -6.82 16.51 24.46
N ASN A 511 -7.75 16.06 25.29
CA ASN A 511 -7.44 15.14 26.39
C ASN A 511 -7.08 13.75 25.87
N SER A 512 -7.82 13.25 24.88
CA SER A 512 -7.50 12.00 24.18
C SER A 512 -6.15 12.07 23.50
N GLN A 513 -5.84 13.16 22.79
CA GLN A 513 -4.54 13.33 22.15
C GLN A 513 -3.39 13.29 23.18
N LYS A 514 -3.50 14.07 24.26
CA LYS A 514 -2.50 14.08 25.33
C LYS A 514 -2.30 12.70 25.95
N ASN A 515 -3.38 11.96 26.17
CA ASN A 515 -3.32 10.61 26.72
C ASN A 515 -2.64 9.61 25.76
N ILE A 516 -2.90 9.73 24.45
CA ILE A 516 -2.19 8.94 23.42
C ILE A 516 -0.70 9.26 23.47
N GLU A 517 -0.33 10.55 23.52
CA GLU A 517 1.07 11.00 23.61
C GLU A 517 1.77 10.49 24.88
N GLU A 518 1.10 10.56 26.03
CA GLU A 518 1.61 10.04 27.31
C GLU A 518 1.85 8.53 27.26
N LYS A 519 0.91 7.76 26.70
CA LYS A 519 1.06 6.30 26.57
C LYS A 519 2.16 5.88 25.60
N LEU A 520 2.47 6.74 24.62
CA LEU A 520 3.48 6.48 23.60
C LEU A 520 4.81 7.17 23.89
N SER A 521 5.01 7.78 25.06
CA SER A 521 6.20 8.60 25.38
C SER A 521 7.52 7.82 25.34
N GLY A 522 7.48 6.50 25.43
CA GLY A 522 8.64 5.60 25.32
C GLY A 522 8.92 5.08 23.90
N ILE A 523 8.11 5.47 22.92
CA ILE A 523 8.15 4.98 21.53
C ILE A 523 8.42 6.17 20.61
N LYS A 524 9.10 5.93 19.48
CA LYS A 524 9.27 6.96 18.46
C LYS A 524 7.90 7.26 17.83
N THR A 525 7.34 8.44 18.11
CA THR A 525 6.00 8.79 17.64
C THR A 525 6.04 9.97 16.68
N SER A 526 5.31 9.88 15.57
CA SER A 526 5.05 10.98 14.64
C SER A 526 3.58 11.38 14.70
N ILE A 527 3.31 12.68 14.74
CA ILE A 527 1.95 13.23 14.76
C ILE A 527 1.71 14.03 13.48
N ILE A 528 0.59 13.75 12.83
CA ILE A 528 0.14 14.40 11.60
C ILE A 528 -1.24 15.00 11.91
N ASP A 529 -1.43 16.27 11.56
CA ASP A 529 -2.76 16.86 11.56
C ASP A 529 -3.43 16.49 10.24
N GLY A 530 -4.24 15.43 10.23
CA GLY A 530 -4.88 14.95 9.01
C GLY A 530 -6.12 15.74 8.66
N ASN A 531 -6.79 16.36 9.63
CA ASN A 531 -8.01 17.15 9.42
C ASN A 531 -9.10 16.39 8.64
N GLN A 532 -9.13 15.06 8.74
CA GLN A 532 -10.18 14.24 8.16
C GLN A 532 -11.50 14.39 8.95
N GLU A 533 -12.63 14.25 8.26
CA GLU A 533 -13.96 14.59 8.80
C GLU A 533 -14.60 13.48 9.64
N ASN A 534 -14.58 12.24 9.14
CA ASN A 534 -15.37 11.15 9.71
C ASN A 534 -14.61 10.31 10.76
N TYR A 535 -13.30 10.52 10.90
CA TYR A 535 -12.44 9.71 11.76
C TYR A 535 -11.63 10.58 12.71
N TYR A 536 -11.79 10.33 14.00
CA TYR A 536 -11.13 11.07 15.08
C TYR A 536 -9.62 10.86 15.06
N TYR A 537 -9.19 9.61 14.87
CA TYR A 537 -7.78 9.24 14.77
C TYR A 537 -7.56 8.10 13.79
N TYR A 538 -6.46 8.19 13.04
CA TYR A 538 -5.78 7.03 12.49
C TYR A 538 -4.50 6.78 13.28
N LEU A 539 -4.28 5.53 13.70
CA LEU A 539 -3.04 5.13 14.37
C LEU A 539 -2.37 4.03 13.55
N TYR A 540 -1.05 4.09 13.41
CA TYR A 540 -0.28 3.01 12.83
C TYR A 540 0.83 2.60 13.79
N ILE A 541 0.75 1.38 14.28
CA ILE A 541 1.64 0.81 15.29
C ILE A 541 2.57 -0.16 14.58
N GLU A 542 3.83 0.27 14.41
CA GLU A 542 4.89 -0.53 13.81
C GLU A 542 5.52 -1.44 14.87
N ASN A 543 5.59 -2.74 14.58
CA ASN A 543 6.20 -3.74 15.44
C ASN A 543 7.45 -4.34 14.77
N LYS A 544 8.49 -4.55 15.56
CA LYS A 544 9.60 -5.41 15.14
C LYS A 544 9.18 -6.88 15.14
N ASP A 545 9.92 -7.71 14.42
CA ASP A 545 9.73 -9.16 14.46
C ASP A 545 9.95 -9.66 15.91
N PRO A 546 8.98 -10.39 16.52
CA PRO A 546 9.12 -10.91 17.87
C PRO A 546 10.26 -11.92 18.03
N ASN A 547 10.69 -12.58 16.95
CA ASN A 547 11.78 -13.57 16.95
C ASN A 547 13.15 -12.94 16.63
N MET A 548 13.17 -11.66 16.29
CA MET A 548 14.39 -10.92 15.98
C MET A 548 15.28 -10.81 17.21
N PRO A 549 16.58 -11.15 17.11
CA PRO A 549 17.49 -11.02 18.23
C PRO A 549 17.73 -9.54 18.58
N GLU A 550 18.17 -9.27 19.80
CA GLU A 550 18.37 -7.89 20.26
C GLU A 550 19.63 -7.23 19.67
N ILE A 551 20.58 -8.02 19.15
CA ILE A 551 21.90 -7.56 18.72
C ILE A 551 22.08 -7.80 17.21
N ALA A 552 22.30 -6.74 16.46
CA ALA A 552 22.71 -6.85 15.06
C ALA A 552 24.22 -7.02 14.94
N ILE A 553 24.64 -7.71 13.89
CA ILE A 553 26.03 -7.75 13.44
C ILE A 553 26.16 -6.90 12.18
N LEU A 554 27.05 -5.93 12.19
CA LEU A 554 27.39 -5.16 11.00
C LEU A 554 28.79 -5.54 10.54
N THR A 555 28.96 -5.66 9.24
CA THR A 555 30.27 -5.85 8.61
C THR A 555 30.32 -5.11 7.28
N ASP A 556 31.36 -5.38 6.49
CA ASP A 556 31.56 -4.82 5.17
C ASP A 556 31.92 -5.91 4.15
N SER A 557 31.94 -5.55 2.87
CA SER A 557 32.12 -6.52 1.78
C SER A 557 33.48 -7.22 1.78
N VAL A 558 34.47 -6.72 2.54
CA VAL A 558 35.77 -7.40 2.74
C VAL A 558 35.63 -8.71 3.51
N SER A 559 34.47 -8.98 4.12
CA SER A 559 34.18 -10.27 4.77
C SER A 559 34.03 -11.45 3.80
N ASP A 560 33.86 -11.19 2.49
CA ASP A 560 33.60 -12.18 1.43
C ASP A 560 32.34 -13.04 1.62
N LEU A 561 31.49 -12.70 2.59
CA LEU A 561 30.19 -13.35 2.81
C LEU A 561 29.24 -13.07 1.65
N THR A 562 28.47 -14.08 1.25
CA THR A 562 27.41 -13.93 0.24
C THR A 562 26.04 -13.77 0.88
N TYR A 563 25.01 -13.48 0.07
CA TYR A 563 23.63 -13.39 0.56
C TYR A 563 23.17 -14.72 1.17
N GLU A 564 23.56 -15.85 0.57
CA GLU A 564 23.25 -17.19 1.07
C GLU A 564 23.91 -17.47 2.42
N ASP A 565 25.11 -16.92 2.69
CA ASP A 565 25.79 -17.12 3.97
C ASP A 565 25.07 -16.41 5.13
N ILE A 566 24.39 -15.31 4.84
CA ILE A 566 23.80 -14.42 5.85
C ILE A 566 22.28 -14.53 5.96
N GLU A 567 21.66 -15.36 5.12
CA GLU A 567 20.21 -15.55 5.10
C GLU A 567 19.70 -15.97 6.49
N GLY A 568 18.64 -15.30 6.96
CA GLY A 568 18.06 -15.53 8.29
C GLY A 568 18.94 -15.10 9.48
N LEU A 569 20.11 -14.50 9.25
CA LEU A 569 20.99 -14.00 10.31
C LEU A 569 20.85 -12.47 10.47
N PRO A 570 21.09 -11.93 11.69
CA PRO A 570 20.99 -10.50 11.96
C PRO A 570 22.21 -9.71 11.43
N ILE A 571 22.61 -9.96 10.18
CA ILE A 571 23.83 -9.41 9.58
C ILE A 571 23.48 -8.31 8.56
N LYS A 572 24.22 -7.20 8.63
CA LYS A 572 24.21 -6.15 7.60
C LYS A 572 25.61 -5.97 7.02
N ILE A 573 25.72 -6.04 5.70
CA ILE A 573 26.96 -5.75 4.97
C ILE A 573 26.91 -4.32 4.41
N VAL A 574 27.95 -3.54 4.66
CA VAL A 574 28.20 -2.23 4.03
C VAL A 574 29.18 -2.40 2.87
N PRO A 575 28.76 -2.17 1.61
CA PRO A 575 29.62 -2.43 0.47
C PRO A 575 30.77 -1.42 0.39
N LEU A 576 31.97 -1.89 0.06
CA LEU A 576 33.07 -1.03 -0.37
C LEU A 576 32.86 -0.60 -1.83
N LYS A 577 33.69 0.36 -2.25
CA LYS A 577 33.64 0.91 -3.60
C LYS A 577 34.87 0.50 -4.40
N ILE A 578 34.65 0.03 -5.62
CA ILE A 578 35.68 -0.34 -6.60
C ILE A 578 35.61 0.67 -7.74
N ASP A 579 36.74 1.31 -8.04
CA ASP A 579 36.92 2.15 -9.22
C ASP A 579 37.57 1.29 -10.30
N ILE A 580 36.86 1.06 -11.40
CA ILE A 580 37.35 0.36 -12.60
C ILE A 580 37.35 1.38 -13.73
N ASN A 581 38.54 1.73 -14.21
CA ASN A 581 38.73 2.68 -15.32
C ASN A 581 38.05 4.06 -15.12
N GLY A 582 37.87 4.52 -13.87
CA GLY A 582 37.24 5.80 -13.53
C GLY A 582 35.76 5.69 -13.18
N GLU A 583 35.14 4.53 -13.35
CA GLU A 583 33.76 4.26 -12.96
C GLU A 583 33.70 3.54 -11.61
N LEU A 584 32.79 3.98 -10.75
CA LEU A 584 32.74 3.57 -9.36
C LEU A 584 31.56 2.64 -9.08
N TYR A 585 31.85 1.44 -8.59
CA TYR A 585 30.92 0.34 -8.34
C TYR A 585 30.90 -0.04 -6.86
N ARG A 586 29.73 -0.37 -6.31
CA ARG A 586 29.57 -0.99 -4.99
C ARG A 586 29.81 -2.50 -5.08
N ASP A 587 30.81 -2.98 -4.34
CA ASP A 587 31.23 -4.38 -4.29
C ASP A 587 30.08 -5.30 -3.82
N GLY A 588 29.75 -6.30 -4.63
CA GLY A 588 28.66 -7.24 -4.40
C GLY A 588 27.24 -6.69 -4.61
N ILE A 589 27.10 -5.44 -5.06
CA ILE A 589 25.82 -4.79 -5.36
C ILE A 589 25.72 -4.41 -6.84
N GLU A 590 26.71 -3.68 -7.34
CA GLU A 590 26.76 -3.17 -8.73
C GLU A 590 27.76 -3.91 -9.59
N ILE A 591 28.68 -4.64 -8.97
CA ILE A 591 29.63 -5.52 -9.65
C ILE A 591 29.69 -6.86 -8.94
N THR A 592 29.54 -7.93 -9.70
CA THR A 592 29.64 -9.30 -9.20
C THR A 592 31.10 -9.77 -9.18
N LYS A 593 31.38 -10.85 -8.44
CA LYS A 593 32.74 -11.41 -8.36
C LYS A 593 33.25 -11.87 -9.75
N PRO A 594 32.45 -12.58 -10.58
CA PRO A 594 32.90 -13.00 -11.91
C PRO A 594 33.18 -11.82 -12.85
N GLU A 595 32.32 -10.79 -12.84
CA GLU A 595 32.53 -9.57 -13.66
C GLU A 595 33.84 -8.88 -13.27
N PHE A 596 34.10 -8.73 -11.97
CA PHE A 596 35.35 -8.15 -11.50
C PHE A 596 36.58 -8.92 -11.98
N TRP A 597 36.60 -10.25 -11.83
CA TRP A 597 37.75 -11.06 -12.23
C TRP A 597 37.98 -11.03 -13.74
N HIS A 598 36.91 -10.98 -14.54
CA HIS A 598 36.98 -10.77 -15.98
C HIS A 598 37.62 -9.41 -16.33
N GLU A 599 37.14 -8.31 -15.74
CA GLU A 599 37.71 -6.98 -15.96
C GLU A 599 39.19 -6.88 -15.54
N MET A 600 39.55 -7.49 -14.42
CA MET A 600 40.91 -7.44 -13.89
C MET A 600 41.91 -8.22 -14.74
N LEU A 601 41.54 -9.40 -15.24
CA LEU A 601 42.47 -10.32 -15.89
C LEU A 601 42.43 -10.25 -17.41
N ASP A 602 41.25 -10.07 -18.00
CA ASP A 602 41.08 -10.17 -19.45
C ASP A 602 41.16 -8.79 -20.12
N ASN A 603 40.76 -7.72 -19.42
CA ASN A 603 40.73 -6.34 -19.95
C ASN A 603 41.89 -5.45 -19.46
N ASP A 604 42.79 -5.96 -18.61
CA ASP A 604 43.91 -5.21 -17.98
C ASP A 604 43.46 -3.86 -17.37
N ALA A 605 42.27 -3.86 -16.74
CA ALA A 605 41.65 -2.66 -16.24
C ALA A 605 42.47 -2.00 -15.10
N THR A 606 42.44 -0.66 -15.04
CA THR A 606 43.00 0.06 -13.90
C THR A 606 42.02 0.04 -12.74
N ILE A 607 42.39 -0.63 -11.65
CA ILE A 607 41.51 -0.86 -10.51
C ILE A 607 42.02 -0.13 -9.26
N LYS A 608 41.13 0.57 -8.57
CA LYS A 608 41.36 1.12 -7.22
C LYS A 608 40.20 0.75 -6.30
N THR A 609 40.47 0.75 -5.01
CA THR A 609 39.44 0.51 -3.99
C THR A 609 39.32 1.71 -3.07
N SER A 610 38.11 2.00 -2.61
CA SER A 610 37.87 2.94 -1.51
C SER A 610 36.96 2.34 -0.44
N GLN A 611 37.25 2.69 0.80
CA GLN A 611 36.43 2.32 1.95
C GLN A 611 35.04 2.98 1.87
N PRO A 612 34.02 2.47 2.59
CA PRO A 612 32.75 3.15 2.71
C PRO A 612 32.93 4.48 3.43
N SER A 613 32.08 5.45 3.13
CA SER A 613 32.11 6.75 3.80
C SER A 613 31.56 6.63 5.23
N PRO A 614 31.90 7.56 6.14
CA PRO A 614 31.24 7.66 7.44
C PRO A 614 29.71 7.75 7.36
N GLN A 615 29.19 8.41 6.31
CA GLN A 615 27.75 8.52 6.08
C GLN A 615 27.12 7.16 5.74
N ASP A 616 27.81 6.32 4.96
CA ASP A 616 27.33 4.96 4.64
C ASP A 616 27.16 4.12 5.92
N PHE A 617 28.11 4.23 6.87
CA PHE A 617 28.01 3.58 8.17
C PHE A 617 26.92 4.17 9.06
N LEU A 618 26.81 5.50 9.15
CA LEU A 618 25.72 6.17 9.89
C LEU A 618 24.34 5.68 9.41
N ASN A 619 24.14 5.67 8.09
CA ASN A 619 22.90 5.20 7.48
C ASN A 619 22.63 3.73 7.83
N ALA A 620 23.65 2.88 7.77
CA ALA A 620 23.51 1.46 8.10
C ALA A 620 23.18 1.24 9.59
N TYR A 621 23.81 1.97 10.51
CA TYR A 621 23.51 1.90 11.94
C TYR A 621 22.09 2.37 12.24
N ASN A 622 21.67 3.52 11.70
CA ASN A 622 20.32 4.04 11.89
C ASN A 622 19.27 3.06 11.37
N LYS A 623 19.48 2.49 10.18
CA LYS A 623 18.57 1.49 9.60
C LYS A 623 18.43 0.24 10.48
N LEU A 624 19.50 -0.20 11.14
CA LEU A 624 19.44 -1.31 12.10
C LEU A 624 18.64 -0.93 13.35
N PHE A 625 18.84 0.26 13.90
CA PHE A 625 18.05 0.72 15.05
C PHE A 625 16.58 0.92 14.69
N GLU A 626 16.28 1.43 13.50
CA GLU A 626 14.92 1.56 12.98
C GLU A 626 14.23 0.20 12.80
N LYS A 627 14.97 -0.86 12.45
CA LYS A 627 14.44 -2.23 12.45
C LYS A 627 14.11 -2.74 13.87
N GLY A 628 14.58 -2.09 14.94
CA GLY A 628 14.30 -2.45 16.33
C GLY A 628 15.43 -3.16 17.07
N TYR A 629 16.64 -3.24 16.50
CA TYR A 629 17.81 -3.74 17.21
C TYR A 629 18.17 -2.83 18.40
N LYS A 630 18.60 -3.42 19.52
CA LYS A 630 19.01 -2.66 20.71
C LYS A 630 20.49 -2.34 20.71
N LYS A 631 21.33 -3.23 20.17
CA LYS A 631 22.79 -3.08 20.12
C LYS A 631 23.33 -3.54 18.77
N ILE A 632 24.53 -3.07 18.41
CA ILE A 632 25.22 -3.43 17.17
C ILE A 632 26.67 -3.82 17.49
N ILE A 633 27.12 -4.95 16.95
CA ILE A 633 28.54 -5.34 16.94
C ILE A 633 29.05 -5.20 15.50
N SER A 634 29.97 -4.26 15.28
CA SER A 634 30.47 -3.87 13.97
C SER A 634 31.87 -4.45 13.76
N ILE A 635 31.98 -5.51 12.97
CA ILE A 635 33.23 -6.27 12.76
C ILE A 635 33.80 -5.93 11.38
N HIS A 636 35.03 -5.40 11.36
CA HIS A 636 35.66 -4.81 10.17
C HIS A 636 37.02 -5.44 9.88
N PRO A 637 37.55 -5.30 8.65
CA PRO A 637 38.88 -5.78 8.32
C PRO A 637 39.94 -5.06 9.19
N SER A 638 41.11 -5.67 9.23
CA SER A 638 42.28 -5.16 9.94
C SER A 638 42.51 -3.69 9.66
N SER A 639 42.65 -2.90 10.73
CA SER A 639 43.01 -1.47 10.64
C SER A 639 44.36 -1.23 9.96
N LYS A 640 45.18 -2.27 9.81
CA LYS A 640 46.46 -2.24 9.10
C LYS A 640 46.32 -2.48 7.59
N LEU A 641 45.19 -3.00 7.14
CA LEU A 641 44.89 -3.28 5.73
C LEU A 641 43.97 -2.22 5.13
N SER A 642 43.03 -1.70 5.92
CA SER A 642 42.04 -0.71 5.48
C SER A 642 41.71 0.33 6.56
N GLY A 643 41.32 1.54 6.12
CA GLY A 643 40.75 2.59 6.96
C GLY A 643 39.27 2.38 7.30
N THR A 644 38.64 1.28 6.87
CA THR A 644 37.20 1.00 7.04
C THR A 644 36.74 1.18 8.49
N ILE A 645 37.44 0.62 9.48
CA ILE A 645 37.04 0.75 10.89
C ILE A 645 37.12 2.20 11.40
N GLN A 646 38.00 3.04 10.83
CA GLN A 646 38.05 4.46 11.16
C GLN A 646 36.85 5.21 10.57
N ALA A 647 36.45 4.89 9.34
CA ALA A 647 35.24 5.44 8.75
C ALA A 647 33.99 5.03 9.56
N ALA A 648 33.91 3.76 9.97
CA ALA A 648 32.86 3.24 10.86
C ALA A 648 32.85 3.96 12.21
N LYS A 649 34.02 4.25 12.78
CA LYS A 649 34.15 5.04 14.03
C LYS A 649 33.58 6.45 13.90
N VAL A 650 33.86 7.13 12.79
CA VAL A 650 33.25 8.45 12.52
C VAL A 650 31.75 8.31 12.35
N GLY A 651 31.27 7.36 11.56
CA GLY A 651 29.83 7.10 11.37
C GLY A 651 29.11 6.82 12.70
N ARG A 652 29.72 6.02 13.58
CA ARG A 652 29.23 5.75 14.93
C ARG A 652 29.10 7.02 15.78
N SER A 653 30.10 7.90 15.75
CA SER A 653 30.10 9.16 16.52
C SER A 653 29.03 10.15 16.08
N LEU A 654 28.49 9.99 14.87
CA LEU A 654 27.39 10.79 14.35
C LEU A 654 26.01 10.25 14.75
N THR A 655 25.95 9.08 15.39
CA THR A 655 24.71 8.53 15.94
C THR A 655 24.40 9.16 17.30
N ASN A 656 23.13 9.17 17.70
CA ASN A 656 22.71 9.46 19.07
C ASN A 656 22.79 8.23 20.01
N ARG A 657 23.41 7.13 19.55
CA ARG A 657 23.45 5.82 20.22
C ARG A 657 24.84 5.20 20.20
N GLU A 658 25.90 6.00 20.30
CA GLU A 658 27.29 5.52 20.22
C GLU A 658 27.60 4.38 21.21
N ASN A 659 27.06 4.44 22.44
CA ASN A 659 27.26 3.42 23.48
C ASN A 659 26.51 2.09 23.21
N ASP A 660 25.71 2.04 22.15
CA ASP A 660 25.02 0.85 21.70
C ASP A 660 25.75 0.13 20.55
N ILE A 661 26.90 0.65 20.12
CA ILE A 661 27.67 0.15 18.97
C ILE A 661 29.11 -0.16 19.39
N GLU A 662 29.48 -1.44 19.38
CA GLU A 662 30.87 -1.88 19.58
C GLU A 662 31.56 -2.06 18.23
N LEU A 663 32.75 -1.47 18.06
CA LEU A 663 33.56 -1.62 16.85
C LEU A 663 34.70 -2.60 17.12
N ILE A 664 34.82 -3.64 16.29
CA ILE A 664 35.84 -4.68 16.45
C ILE A 664 36.71 -4.74 15.21
N ASP A 665 38.02 -4.56 15.42
CA ASP A 665 39.05 -4.90 14.44
C ASP A 665 39.20 -6.43 14.41
N SER A 666 38.89 -7.05 13.27
CA SER A 666 38.99 -8.51 13.07
C SER A 666 40.43 -9.03 13.03
N MET A 667 41.42 -8.15 12.91
CA MET A 667 42.83 -8.48 12.73
C MET A 667 43.13 -9.31 11.46
N GLY A 668 42.22 -9.32 10.48
CA GLY A 668 42.48 -9.82 9.13
C GLY A 668 41.41 -9.36 8.16
N ALA A 669 41.06 -10.20 7.19
CA ALA A 669 40.12 -9.88 6.12
C ALA A 669 39.52 -11.18 5.58
N SER A 670 38.60 -11.10 4.61
CA SER A 670 38.00 -12.25 3.95
C SER A 670 37.35 -13.19 4.96
N LEU A 671 37.50 -14.50 4.76
CA LEU A 671 36.94 -15.57 5.57
C LEU A 671 37.32 -15.53 7.06
N LEU A 672 38.41 -14.85 7.48
CA LEU A 672 38.64 -14.61 8.91
C LEU A 672 37.59 -13.67 9.49
N GLN A 673 37.35 -12.54 8.81
CA GLN A 673 36.31 -11.59 9.19
C GLN A 673 34.93 -12.26 9.07
N GLY A 674 34.66 -12.96 7.97
CA GLY A 674 33.42 -13.70 7.75
C GLY A 674 33.14 -14.73 8.86
N PHE A 675 34.14 -15.51 9.29
CA PHE A 675 34.00 -16.47 10.39
C PHE A 675 33.58 -15.80 11.71
N LEU A 676 34.19 -14.66 12.05
CA LEU A 676 33.84 -13.91 13.25
C LEU A 676 32.41 -13.34 13.17
N VAL A 677 32.01 -12.84 11.99
CA VAL A 677 30.67 -12.31 11.73
C VAL A 677 29.60 -13.40 11.87
N LEU A 678 29.77 -14.53 11.19
CA LEU A 678 28.81 -15.65 11.25
C LEU A 678 28.70 -16.22 12.67
N GLY A 679 29.85 -16.37 13.36
CA GLY A 679 29.86 -16.83 14.75
C GLY A 679 29.16 -15.84 15.70
N ALA A 680 29.42 -14.54 15.56
CA ALA A 680 28.77 -13.51 16.37
C ALA A 680 27.25 -13.46 16.10
N ALA A 681 26.83 -13.60 14.85
CA ALA A 681 25.43 -13.61 14.46
C ALA A 681 24.70 -14.83 15.02
N GLY A 682 25.29 -16.03 14.91
CA GLY A 682 24.73 -17.24 15.50
C GLY A 682 24.62 -17.17 17.03
N LYS A 683 25.55 -16.48 17.70
CA LYS A 683 25.46 -16.20 19.14
C LYS A 683 24.33 -15.23 19.48
N SER A 684 24.15 -14.19 18.67
CA SER A 684 23.05 -13.24 18.81
C SER A 684 21.69 -13.93 18.68
N VAL A 685 21.52 -14.81 17.68
CA VAL A 685 20.29 -15.62 17.50
C VAL A 685 20.00 -16.50 18.70
N ARG A 686 21.02 -17.03 19.39
CA ARG A 686 20.87 -17.80 20.64
C ARG A 686 20.59 -16.94 21.88
N GLY A 687 20.52 -15.61 21.74
CA GLY A 687 20.27 -14.70 22.84
C GLY A 687 21.44 -14.53 23.80
N GLU A 688 22.68 -14.85 23.38
CA GLU A 688 23.87 -14.56 24.18
C GLU A 688 24.03 -13.04 24.38
N SER A 689 24.56 -12.64 25.53
CA SER A 689 24.64 -11.21 25.87
C SER A 689 25.67 -10.47 25.02
N PHE A 690 25.47 -9.15 24.88
CA PHE A 690 26.36 -8.27 24.12
C PHE A 690 27.84 -8.43 24.52
N THR A 691 28.12 -8.49 25.82
CA THR A 691 29.49 -8.67 26.35
C THR A 691 30.05 -10.06 26.06
N GLU A 692 29.26 -11.13 26.15
CA GLU A 692 29.71 -12.49 25.83
C GLU A 692 30.12 -12.62 24.37
N ILE A 693 29.34 -12.03 23.46
CA ILE A 693 29.64 -12.05 22.02
C ILE A 693 30.94 -11.27 21.76
N ILE A 694 31.09 -10.06 22.31
CA ILE A 694 32.31 -9.25 22.15
C ILE A 694 33.55 -10.00 22.68
N ASN A 695 33.45 -10.60 23.86
CA ASN A 695 34.54 -11.38 24.47
C ASN A 695 34.90 -12.58 23.58
N TRP A 696 33.91 -13.25 23.02
CA TRP A 696 34.13 -14.34 22.08
C TRP A 696 34.88 -13.86 20.83
N VAL A 697 34.41 -12.79 20.17
CA VAL A 697 35.08 -12.26 18.96
C VAL A 697 36.52 -11.86 19.26
N ASN A 698 36.76 -11.12 20.35
CA ASN A 698 38.09 -10.67 20.76
C ASN A 698 39.06 -11.81 21.08
N ASN A 699 38.56 -12.92 21.65
CA ASN A 699 39.35 -14.12 21.92
C ASN A 699 39.65 -14.92 20.65
N PHE A 700 38.76 -14.91 19.67
CA PHE A 700 38.88 -15.75 18.47
C PHE A 700 39.61 -15.10 17.31
N ARG A 701 39.60 -13.76 17.21
CA ARG A 701 40.24 -13.03 16.10
C ARG A 701 41.74 -13.31 15.93
N THR A 702 42.42 -13.82 16.97
CA THR A 702 43.85 -14.19 16.93
C THR A 702 44.10 -15.70 16.86
N LYS A 703 43.06 -16.54 16.87
CA LYS A 703 43.18 -18.01 16.87
C LYS A 703 43.15 -18.63 15.48
N GLY A 704 42.66 -17.89 14.48
CA GLY A 704 42.67 -18.32 13.09
C GLY A 704 44.06 -18.24 12.47
N LYS A 705 44.37 -19.21 11.60
CA LYS A 705 45.56 -19.20 10.77
C LYS A 705 45.16 -19.12 9.30
N LEU A 706 45.57 -18.05 8.63
CA LEU A 706 45.54 -17.93 7.17
C LEU A 706 46.85 -18.45 6.57
N LEU A 707 46.76 -19.33 5.58
CA LEU A 707 47.86 -19.68 4.70
C LEU A 707 47.41 -19.47 3.26
N MET A 708 48.03 -18.53 2.57
CA MET A 708 47.66 -18.17 1.20
C MET A 708 48.88 -18.12 0.27
N ILE A 709 48.62 -18.37 -1.01
CA ILE A 709 49.59 -18.30 -2.09
C ILE A 709 49.09 -17.24 -3.06
N ILE A 710 49.94 -16.26 -3.33
CA ILE A 710 49.70 -15.20 -4.32
C ILE A 710 50.76 -15.39 -5.42
N PRO A 711 50.37 -15.73 -6.66
CA PRO A 711 51.32 -16.00 -7.74
C PRO A 711 52.17 -14.78 -8.11
N ASP A 712 51.58 -13.58 -8.03
CA ASP A 712 52.21 -12.31 -8.41
C ASP A 712 52.04 -11.25 -7.31
N LEU A 713 53.13 -10.91 -6.63
CA LEU A 713 53.09 -9.98 -5.49
C LEU A 713 52.99 -8.52 -5.91
N LYS A 714 53.10 -8.20 -7.21
CA LYS A 714 53.03 -6.81 -7.70
C LYS A 714 51.74 -6.13 -7.26
N TYR A 715 50.65 -6.87 -7.14
CA TYR A 715 49.35 -6.34 -6.72
C TYR A 715 49.41 -5.84 -5.27
N LEU A 716 49.98 -6.64 -4.36
CA LEU A 716 50.10 -6.24 -2.95
C LEU A 716 51.07 -5.07 -2.77
N GLU A 717 52.12 -5.00 -3.59
CA GLU A 717 53.09 -3.90 -3.60
C GLU A 717 52.48 -2.61 -4.12
N LYS A 718 51.86 -2.65 -5.32
CA LYS A 718 51.16 -1.50 -5.92
C LYS A 718 50.02 -1.02 -5.03
N GLY A 719 49.30 -1.94 -4.42
CA GLY A 719 48.28 -1.66 -3.42
C GLY A 719 48.85 -1.09 -2.13
N GLY A 720 50.12 -1.30 -1.79
CA GLY A 720 50.70 -0.85 -0.51
C GLY A 720 50.24 -1.68 0.70
N ARG A 721 49.64 -2.86 0.47
CA ARG A 721 49.11 -3.76 1.51
C ARG A 721 50.01 -4.99 1.76
N ILE A 722 51.17 -5.05 1.09
CA ILE A 722 52.16 -6.12 1.28
C ILE A 722 52.75 -6.18 2.71
N GLY A 723 52.62 -5.10 3.49
CA GLY A 723 53.03 -5.06 4.89
C GLY A 723 54.50 -5.43 5.09
N LYS A 724 54.79 -6.19 6.14
CA LYS A 724 56.16 -6.62 6.48
C LYS A 724 56.73 -7.65 5.49
N ALA A 725 55.89 -8.27 4.67
CA ALA A 725 56.34 -9.24 3.67
C ALA A 725 57.27 -8.62 2.62
N SER A 726 57.12 -7.33 2.32
CA SER A 726 57.98 -6.58 1.37
C SER A 726 59.47 -6.76 1.67
N SER A 727 59.87 -6.51 2.91
CA SER A 727 61.26 -6.60 3.36
C SER A 727 61.82 -8.02 3.29
N THR A 728 60.97 -9.02 3.48
CA THR A 728 61.39 -10.42 3.57
C THR A 728 61.51 -11.06 2.20
N ILE A 729 60.74 -10.64 1.20
CA ILE A 729 60.70 -11.30 -0.12
C ILE A 729 61.82 -10.80 -1.05
N ALA A 730 62.38 -9.62 -0.77
CA ALA A 730 63.56 -9.10 -1.45
C ALA A 730 64.71 -10.13 -1.46
N GLY A 731 65.19 -10.51 -2.67
CA GLY A 731 66.34 -11.39 -2.86
C GLY A 731 66.04 -12.90 -2.99
N ALA A 732 64.79 -13.35 -2.95
CA ALA A 732 64.43 -14.77 -3.08
C ALA A 732 64.01 -15.18 -4.50
N LEU A 733 64.91 -15.00 -5.49
CA LEU A 733 64.66 -15.44 -6.86
C LEU A 733 64.28 -16.93 -6.91
N ASN A 734 63.21 -17.26 -7.64
CA ASN A 734 62.67 -18.61 -7.84
C ASN A 734 62.00 -19.29 -6.63
N MET A 735 61.77 -18.59 -5.52
CA MET A 735 60.97 -19.12 -4.41
C MET A 735 59.51 -18.62 -4.48
N LYS A 736 58.56 -19.50 -4.16
CA LYS A 736 57.14 -19.16 -3.95
C LYS A 736 56.91 -18.89 -2.45
N PRO A 737 56.49 -17.67 -2.06
CA PRO A 737 56.16 -17.37 -0.69
C PRO A 737 54.75 -17.88 -0.35
N ILE A 738 54.63 -18.52 0.80
CA ILE A 738 53.36 -18.75 1.49
C ILE A 738 53.20 -17.57 2.45
N LEU A 739 52.12 -16.83 2.27
CA LEU A 739 51.80 -15.65 3.07
C LEU A 739 50.80 -15.99 4.17
N THR A 740 50.82 -15.17 5.21
CA THR A 740 49.89 -15.25 6.34
C THR A 740 49.60 -13.84 6.82
N VAL A 741 48.56 -13.69 7.63
CA VAL A 741 48.28 -12.45 8.36
C VAL A 741 48.68 -12.65 9.81
N ASN A 742 49.55 -11.78 10.31
CA ASN A 742 49.98 -11.79 11.70
C ASN A 742 49.85 -10.38 12.28
N GLN A 743 49.20 -10.27 13.43
CA GLN A 743 48.87 -8.98 14.07
C GLN A 743 48.19 -7.99 13.10
N GLY A 744 47.33 -8.49 12.22
CA GLY A 744 46.61 -7.66 11.24
C GLY A 744 47.39 -7.29 9.98
N GLU A 745 48.68 -7.63 9.86
CA GLU A 745 49.52 -7.29 8.70
C GLU A 745 49.87 -8.52 7.87
N VAL A 746 50.03 -8.34 6.55
CA VAL A 746 50.55 -9.39 5.65
C VAL A 746 52.03 -9.65 5.96
N THR A 747 52.36 -10.92 6.15
CA THR A 747 53.70 -11.42 6.50
C THR A 747 54.02 -12.71 5.73
N VAL A 748 55.30 -13.07 5.67
CA VAL A 748 55.74 -14.34 5.07
C VAL A 748 55.72 -15.44 6.14
N GLU A 749 54.92 -16.49 5.91
CA GLU A 749 54.98 -17.70 6.74
C GLU A 749 56.22 -18.51 6.39
N LYS A 750 56.42 -18.78 5.10
CA LYS A 750 57.51 -19.60 4.60
C LYS A 750 57.77 -19.33 3.13
N LYS A 751 59.01 -19.56 2.69
CA LYS A 751 59.38 -19.60 1.28
C LYS A 751 59.73 -21.03 0.88
N VAL A 752 59.25 -21.46 -0.27
CA VAL A 752 59.51 -22.81 -0.81
C VAL A 752 59.81 -22.77 -2.30
N LEU A 753 60.44 -23.82 -2.83
CA LEU A 753 60.71 -23.93 -4.27
C LEU A 753 59.51 -24.57 -4.97
N GLY A 754 58.90 -23.85 -5.92
CA GLY A 754 57.80 -24.36 -6.72
C GLY A 754 56.46 -24.43 -5.98
N GLU A 755 55.38 -24.38 -6.76
CA GLU A 755 54.01 -24.26 -6.25
C GLU A 755 53.52 -25.51 -5.53
N ARG A 756 53.82 -26.72 -6.04
CA ARG A 756 53.42 -27.98 -5.39
C ARG A 756 54.02 -28.11 -3.98
N ASN A 757 55.22 -27.61 -3.73
CA ASN A 757 55.82 -27.62 -2.39
C ASN A 757 55.14 -26.62 -1.45
N ALA A 758 54.56 -25.54 -1.98
CA ALA A 758 53.75 -24.60 -1.20
C ALA A 758 52.44 -25.22 -0.76
N GLN A 759 51.76 -25.91 -1.67
CA GLN A 759 50.54 -26.67 -1.39
C GLN A 759 50.79 -27.79 -0.37
N LYS A 760 51.85 -28.59 -0.57
CA LYS A 760 52.28 -29.62 0.40
C LYS A 760 52.59 -29.05 1.78
N TYR A 761 53.07 -27.81 1.87
CA TYR A 761 53.28 -27.17 3.17
C TYR A 761 51.94 -26.89 3.86
N ILE A 762 50.96 -26.37 3.13
CA ILE A 762 49.60 -26.12 3.64
C ILE A 762 48.95 -27.44 4.08
N GLU A 763 48.98 -28.47 3.24
CA GLU A 763 48.48 -29.82 3.55
C GLU A 763 49.08 -30.37 4.86
N LYS A 764 50.41 -30.34 4.99
CA LYS A 764 51.11 -30.78 6.21
C LYS A 764 50.79 -29.93 7.43
N TYR A 765 50.56 -28.63 7.25
CA TYR A 765 50.15 -27.76 8.34
C TYR A 765 48.77 -28.19 8.87
N ILE A 766 47.80 -28.38 7.97
CA ILE A 766 46.45 -28.86 8.31
C ILE A 766 46.52 -30.22 9.01
N GLU A 767 47.30 -31.16 8.47
CA GLU A 767 47.50 -32.49 9.07
C GLU A 767 48.09 -32.40 10.48
N ARG A 768 49.09 -31.55 10.68
CA ARG A 768 49.71 -31.35 12.01
C ARG A 768 48.74 -30.73 13.01
N GLU A 769 47.96 -29.73 12.62
CA GLU A 769 47.01 -29.09 13.53
C GLU A 769 45.82 -30.01 13.85
N SER A 770 45.29 -30.74 12.87
CA SER A 770 44.24 -31.75 13.09
C SER A 770 44.67 -32.91 13.99
N LYS A 771 45.97 -33.23 14.07
CA LYS A 771 46.48 -34.21 15.05
C LYS A 771 46.35 -33.71 16.49
N LYS A 772 46.45 -32.39 16.72
CA LYS A 772 46.37 -31.77 18.06
C LYS A 772 44.92 -31.60 18.53
N GLN A 773 44.01 -31.20 17.63
CA GLN A 773 42.62 -30.90 17.96
C GLN A 773 41.75 -30.95 16.70
N SER A 774 40.43 -30.99 16.87
CA SER A 774 39.52 -30.77 15.74
C SER A 774 39.66 -29.34 15.22
N ILE A 775 39.57 -29.17 13.91
CA ILE A 775 39.70 -27.87 13.26
C ILE A 775 38.48 -27.57 12.39
N VAL A 776 38.23 -26.28 12.20
CA VAL A 776 37.34 -25.75 11.16
C VAL A 776 38.22 -25.26 10.02
N LEU A 777 37.99 -25.78 8.83
CA LEU A 777 38.70 -25.43 7.60
C LEU A 777 37.77 -24.64 6.69
N MET A 778 38.31 -23.58 6.11
CA MET A 778 37.65 -22.83 5.05
C MET A 778 38.63 -22.61 3.89
N THR A 779 38.14 -22.64 2.66
CA THR A 779 38.98 -22.47 1.47
C THR A 779 38.48 -21.32 0.61
N GLY A 780 39.41 -20.56 0.04
CA GLY A 780 39.11 -19.43 -0.82
C GLY A 780 40.08 -19.32 -2.00
N TRP A 781 39.60 -18.79 -3.11
CA TRP A 781 40.35 -18.62 -4.34
C TRP A 781 39.87 -17.37 -5.10
N GLY A 782 40.70 -16.80 -5.93
CA GLY A 782 40.33 -15.70 -6.81
C GLY A 782 41.30 -15.64 -7.98
N GLY A 783 40.81 -15.29 -9.15
CA GLY A 783 41.60 -15.27 -10.38
C GLY A 783 41.02 -16.22 -11.42
N THR A 784 41.86 -17.14 -11.91
CA THR A 784 41.49 -18.05 -13.00
C THR A 784 41.02 -19.41 -12.45
N PRO A 785 40.48 -20.30 -13.31
CA PRO A 785 40.21 -21.69 -12.91
C PRO A 785 41.42 -22.42 -12.31
N THR A 786 42.65 -21.99 -12.60
CA THR A 786 43.87 -22.56 -12.01
C THR A 786 43.92 -22.37 -10.49
N GLU A 787 43.54 -21.19 -9.98
CA GLU A 787 43.51 -20.92 -8.54
C GLU A 787 42.45 -21.78 -7.83
N LEU A 788 41.29 -21.99 -8.45
CA LEU A 788 40.26 -22.90 -7.97
C LEU A 788 40.77 -24.35 -7.91
N GLU A 789 41.34 -24.85 -9.02
CA GLU A 789 41.91 -26.21 -9.07
C GLU A 789 42.99 -26.42 -8.01
N ASN A 790 43.82 -25.40 -7.78
CA ASN A 790 44.88 -25.43 -6.78
C ASN A 790 44.34 -25.54 -5.35
N VAL A 791 43.27 -24.79 -5.00
CA VAL A 791 42.69 -24.87 -3.65
C VAL A 791 41.90 -26.16 -3.44
N VAL A 792 41.18 -26.62 -4.48
CA VAL A 792 40.47 -27.90 -4.47
C VAL A 792 41.45 -29.05 -4.25
N ARG A 793 42.62 -29.01 -4.90
CA ARG A 793 43.68 -30.00 -4.69
C ARG A 793 44.20 -30.03 -3.25
N ILE A 794 44.38 -28.88 -2.61
CA ILE A 794 44.76 -28.84 -1.18
C ILE A 794 43.68 -29.50 -0.32
N TYR A 795 42.41 -29.21 -0.61
CA TYR A 795 41.28 -29.73 0.15
C TYR A 795 41.11 -31.25 -0.01
N SER A 796 41.21 -31.77 -1.23
CA SER A 796 41.05 -33.22 -1.50
C SER A 796 42.05 -34.10 -0.75
N GLU A 797 43.25 -33.56 -0.45
CA GLU A 797 44.27 -34.28 0.32
C GLU A 797 43.94 -34.39 1.81
N VAL A 798 43.01 -33.57 2.32
CA VAL A 798 42.68 -33.49 3.75
C VAL A 798 41.21 -33.80 4.07
N GLU A 799 40.31 -33.82 3.08
CA GLU A 799 38.85 -33.93 3.28
C GLU A 799 38.41 -35.20 4.03
N ASN A 800 39.15 -36.31 3.88
CA ASN A 800 38.82 -37.59 4.52
C ASN A 800 39.21 -37.67 6.01
N ASN A 801 39.77 -36.61 6.59
CA ASN A 801 40.16 -36.59 7.99
C ASN A 801 38.97 -36.19 8.89
N PRO A 802 38.47 -37.07 9.78
CA PRO A 802 37.27 -36.81 10.58
C PRO A 802 37.44 -35.68 11.62
N LYS A 803 38.67 -35.23 11.87
CA LYS A 803 38.93 -34.09 12.75
C LYS A 803 38.81 -32.73 12.03
N ILE A 804 38.61 -32.74 10.71
CA ILE A 804 38.46 -31.53 9.90
C ILE A 804 36.99 -31.32 9.61
N ASN A 805 36.48 -30.12 9.93
CA ASN A 805 35.11 -29.72 9.62
C ASN A 805 35.17 -28.56 8.65
N SER A 806 34.53 -28.72 7.50
CA SER A 806 34.49 -27.69 6.47
C SER A 806 33.30 -26.77 6.72
N LEU A 807 33.54 -25.46 6.79
CA LEU A 807 32.46 -24.48 6.96
C LEU A 807 32.12 -23.78 5.63
N ILE A 808 33.13 -23.24 4.94
CA ILE A 808 32.98 -22.61 3.63
C ILE A 808 34.06 -23.17 2.71
N LEU A 809 33.67 -23.74 1.58
CA LEU A 809 34.59 -24.29 0.59
C LEU A 809 34.50 -23.52 -0.72
N ASN A 810 35.65 -23.36 -1.35
CA ASN A 810 35.82 -22.79 -2.69
C ASN A 810 35.20 -21.39 -2.81
N ARG A 811 35.31 -20.57 -1.75
CA ARG A 811 34.81 -19.19 -1.79
C ARG A 811 35.60 -18.39 -2.80
N GLU A 812 34.93 -17.89 -3.82
CA GLU A 812 35.50 -16.89 -4.70
C GLU A 812 35.73 -15.58 -3.92
N ILE A 813 36.96 -15.08 -3.96
CA ILE A 813 37.40 -13.85 -3.30
C ILE A 813 36.83 -12.63 -4.06
N GLY A 814 36.26 -11.69 -3.33
CA GLY A 814 35.60 -10.50 -3.88
C GLY A 814 36.56 -9.44 -4.41
N ALA A 815 35.97 -8.43 -5.05
CA ALA A 815 36.67 -7.42 -5.82
C ALA A 815 37.68 -6.61 -4.99
N VAL A 816 37.34 -6.26 -3.75
CA VAL A 816 38.23 -5.46 -2.90
C VAL A 816 39.53 -6.20 -2.64
N ILE A 817 39.45 -7.47 -2.23
CA ILE A 817 40.64 -8.24 -1.90
C ILE A 817 41.38 -8.60 -3.18
N GLY A 818 40.67 -9.01 -4.23
CA GLY A 818 41.25 -9.29 -5.54
C GLY A 818 42.07 -8.13 -6.10
N ALA A 819 41.60 -6.88 -5.95
CA ALA A 819 42.30 -5.69 -6.44
C ALA A 819 43.69 -5.49 -5.80
N HIS A 820 43.89 -5.95 -4.56
CA HIS A 820 45.18 -5.86 -3.86
C HIS A 820 45.96 -7.17 -3.88
N ALA A 821 45.31 -8.33 -3.85
CA ALA A 821 45.98 -9.62 -3.84
C ALA A 821 46.37 -10.08 -5.24
N GLY A 822 45.62 -9.69 -6.27
CA GLY A 822 45.62 -10.37 -7.57
C GLY A 822 45.09 -11.81 -7.45
N PRO A 823 45.36 -12.66 -8.45
CA PRO A 823 45.10 -14.09 -8.33
C PRO A 823 45.65 -14.63 -7.00
N VAL A 824 44.84 -15.41 -6.30
CA VAL A 824 45.15 -15.87 -4.94
C VAL A 824 44.39 -17.14 -4.64
N TYR A 825 44.98 -18.02 -3.84
CA TYR A 825 44.24 -19.11 -3.21
C TYR A 825 44.83 -19.47 -1.86
N GLY A 826 44.01 -20.03 -0.99
CA GLY A 826 44.47 -20.35 0.36
C GLY A 826 43.42 -20.98 1.23
N VAL A 827 43.83 -21.20 2.48
CA VAL A 827 43.00 -21.81 3.51
C VAL A 827 43.02 -20.98 4.78
N PHE A 828 41.88 -20.99 5.47
CA PHE A 828 41.76 -20.51 6.84
C PHE A 828 41.51 -21.70 7.76
N ILE A 829 42.26 -21.75 8.85
CA ILE A 829 42.24 -22.87 9.79
C ILE A 829 41.95 -22.30 11.17
N PHE A 830 40.89 -22.80 11.81
CA PHE A 830 40.53 -22.44 13.18
C PHE A 830 40.50 -23.67 14.07
N PRO A 831 40.84 -23.56 15.36
CA PRO A 831 40.50 -24.60 16.32
C PRO A 831 38.98 -24.70 16.43
N ARG A 832 38.43 -25.92 16.33
CA ARG A 832 37.03 -26.18 16.68
C ARG A 832 36.94 -26.13 18.21
N LEU A 833 36.31 -25.10 18.77
CA LEU A 833 35.99 -25.14 20.20
C LEU A 833 34.77 -26.03 20.43
N SER A 834 34.84 -26.75 21.56
CA SER A 834 33.77 -27.57 22.13
C SER A 834 32.51 -26.78 22.41
#